data_AF-A0A923DGC5-F1
#
_entry.id   AF-A0A923DGC5-F1
#
_cell.length_a   1.000
_cell.length_b   1.000
_cell.length_c   1.000
_cell.angle_alpha   90.00
_cell.angle_beta   90.00
_cell.angle_gamma   90.00
#
_symmetry.space_group_name_H-M   'P 1'
#
loop_
_entity.id
_entity.type
_entity.pdbx_description
1 polymer ?
#
loop_
_entity_poly.entity_id
_entity_poly.type
_entity_poly.pdbx_seq_one_letter_code
_entity_poly.pdbx_strand_id
1 'polypeptide(L)'
;LLMFQQLQTLGVTQFACSFNIWDDDRKASTCWGAREDALAPPFKTPSSKDIFVHILEAAQRGESLFVIEQAGQELEAHYRYLTSIPEVKAIVEDLSKIGRSFPTFQIVHCAFFSQGYLMFITYESVPESYDIFIRFAKVFEQTYTRFLDLQKAEAQAREAQIEAALERVRSRSMGMQKGDELREVIQVIYEQFVHLNIQINTVGFLMDYRESDDLNFWIANKMGAPTKQQYPYFDSPHWNLLIEAKQKGLDFFADTLTFEEKNKFFQQIFGYVSGMPEEAKDFFYSSPGWASSSVLLKNVCLFIDNLDGIPFADAENSILRRFGKAFQQTYTRFKDLEQAEAQAREAQIEAALEKVRSRSMGMQKSDELRDVIQVIFEQLIHLDFNIDGAGFGVDFRESDDWNLWVADRYLPYPNNIYIPYFDHPYSNAIIEAKNNGVELLVYSLTFEEKNKMWDHVFKYAPAPQEAKESVYSSPGFAVTDVLLKNVDLFIENYAGMPYTDAENATLMRFGKVFEQVYTRFKDLKQAEAQAREAQIESALERVRSRSMGMQHSYELTSTASLLFQQIQTLGVPPWSCGFNIWEQGDSVFTSYMGGGSESFVLEAYKIPLTEEATFIHFQESRDRGDKLFIDVLEGERLETHYRYFFSLPGIKEIFEKAAQDGLPLPTFQINHLANFSHGNLMFITYEPCPEAHDIFIRFAKVFEQTYTRFLDLHKAEAQAREAHIEAALERVRSRTMAMQRSEELGDVAEILFKQVQELGIQPWTTGFNIWNEGNDSYVDWITNPTGGFVEPYTVDLTTHPFFREISEAKKRGEDFHAFEISGEPLAESYALLVSFAPKQFEGFLASGHPFPTRQINHYVFGTQVGLMFITPEPCPEAHDIFKRFGKVFEQTYTRFLDLQKAEAQAREAQIELALERVRARTMAMQKSDELQEVANTIYERFHELKVEMDLANLVTFIEGSKDYHVWASGLSKPVRIAYNDFTQVQRIYNDLLERRVESFIIRFPEKCEMSTIIFCWNKQTSG
;
A
#
# COMPACT_ATOMS: atom_id res chain seq x y z
N LEU A 1 81.46 -10.02 -76.18
CA LEU A 1 82.79 -9.37 -76.20
C LEU A 1 83.81 -10.14 -75.36
N LEU A 2 83.71 -10.18 -74.03
CA LEU A 2 84.70 -10.83 -73.14
C LEU A 2 85.13 -12.25 -73.60
N MET A 3 84.18 -13.10 -73.98
CA MET A 3 84.46 -14.45 -74.50
C MET A 3 85.42 -14.46 -75.70
N PHE A 4 85.29 -13.50 -76.62
CA PHE A 4 86.17 -13.36 -77.80
C PHE A 4 87.60 -13.01 -77.38
N GLN A 5 87.73 -12.04 -76.47
CA GLN A 5 89.03 -11.55 -75.97
C GLN A 5 89.77 -12.63 -75.17
N GLN A 6 89.04 -13.43 -74.39
CA GLN A 6 89.61 -14.58 -73.66
C GLN A 6 90.12 -15.67 -74.61
N LEU A 7 89.41 -15.95 -75.71
CA LEU A 7 89.86 -16.93 -76.70
C LEU A 7 91.11 -16.48 -77.48
N GLN A 8 91.20 -15.20 -77.87
CA GLN A 8 92.44 -14.64 -78.41
C GLN A 8 93.61 -14.76 -77.41
N THR A 9 93.35 -14.52 -76.12
CA THR A 9 94.35 -14.65 -75.05
C THR A 9 94.82 -16.10 -74.85
N LEU A 10 93.98 -17.09 -75.20
CA LEU A 10 94.29 -18.52 -75.19
C LEU A 10 94.95 -19.02 -76.49
N GLY A 11 95.24 -18.12 -77.44
CA GLY A 11 95.90 -18.44 -78.71
C GLY A 11 94.98 -18.92 -79.83
N VAL A 12 93.66 -18.72 -79.71
CA VAL A 12 92.69 -19.10 -80.75
C VAL A 12 92.54 -17.98 -81.79
N THR A 13 92.68 -18.32 -83.09
CA THR A 13 92.50 -17.39 -84.21
C THR A 13 91.05 -17.42 -84.74
N GLN A 14 90.09 -16.89 -83.98
CA GLN A 14 88.67 -16.84 -84.42
C GLN A 14 88.27 -15.55 -85.14
N PHE A 15 87.43 -15.67 -86.17
CA PHE A 15 86.72 -14.58 -86.85
C PHE A 15 85.59 -14.00 -85.98
N ALA A 16 84.81 -14.89 -85.35
CA ALA A 16 83.64 -14.53 -84.56
C ALA A 16 83.38 -15.58 -83.45
N CYS A 17 82.71 -15.15 -82.39
CA CYS A 17 82.06 -16.07 -81.46
C CYS A 17 80.69 -15.55 -81.02
N SER A 18 79.74 -16.44 -80.74
CA SER A 18 78.43 -16.08 -80.17
C SER A 18 77.98 -17.05 -79.09
N PHE A 19 77.03 -16.63 -78.25
CA PHE A 19 76.15 -17.56 -77.57
C PHE A 19 74.77 -17.52 -78.23
N ASN A 20 74.10 -18.66 -78.32
CA ASN A 20 72.86 -18.83 -79.07
C ASN A 20 71.86 -19.51 -78.14
N ILE A 21 70.81 -18.81 -77.74
CA ILE A 21 69.75 -19.35 -76.87
C ILE A 21 68.60 -19.80 -77.76
N TRP A 22 68.13 -21.04 -77.60
CA TRP A 22 66.94 -21.51 -78.28
C TRP A 22 65.67 -20.90 -77.66
N ASP A 23 64.62 -20.75 -78.48
CA ASP A 23 63.25 -20.65 -77.95
C ASP A 23 62.87 -21.95 -77.21
N ASP A 24 61.87 -21.92 -76.33
CA ASP A 24 61.40 -23.09 -75.56
C ASP A 24 61.04 -24.31 -76.44
N ASP A 25 60.61 -24.06 -77.69
CA ASP A 25 60.26 -25.09 -78.67
C ASP A 25 61.43 -25.51 -79.61
N ARG A 26 62.60 -24.89 -79.43
CA ARG A 26 63.84 -25.04 -80.21
C ARG A 26 63.70 -24.85 -81.74
N LYS A 27 62.63 -24.24 -82.25
CA LYS A 27 62.45 -23.99 -83.70
C LYS A 27 63.38 -22.89 -84.24
N ALA A 28 63.87 -22.02 -83.36
CA ALA A 28 64.87 -21.00 -83.68
C ALA A 28 65.79 -20.73 -82.48
N SER A 29 66.94 -20.12 -82.75
CA SER A 29 67.85 -19.60 -81.74
C SER A 29 68.13 -18.11 -81.94
N THR A 30 68.28 -17.35 -80.85
CA THR A 30 68.73 -15.96 -80.87
C THR A 30 70.24 -15.93 -80.64
N CYS A 31 70.99 -15.52 -81.67
CA CYS A 31 72.44 -15.38 -81.68
C CYS A 31 72.86 -14.03 -81.09
N TRP A 32 73.77 -14.06 -80.11
CA TRP A 32 74.41 -12.89 -79.50
C TRP A 32 75.91 -12.89 -79.84
N GLY A 33 76.25 -12.29 -80.98
CA GLY A 33 77.60 -12.34 -81.56
C GLY A 33 78.60 -11.31 -81.02
N ALA A 34 79.88 -11.64 -81.10
CA ALA A 34 81.00 -10.73 -80.88
C ALA A 34 82.12 -11.01 -81.88
N ARG A 35 82.83 -9.95 -82.26
CA ARG A 35 84.09 -9.96 -83.02
C ARG A 35 85.17 -9.22 -82.23
N GLU A 36 86.33 -9.05 -82.84
CA GLU A 36 87.46 -8.27 -82.34
C GLU A 36 87.10 -6.81 -82.04
N ASP A 37 86.26 -6.22 -82.91
CA ASP A 37 85.96 -4.78 -82.96
C ASP A 37 84.59 -4.39 -82.40
N ALA A 38 83.63 -5.32 -82.35
CA ALA A 38 82.23 -5.01 -82.06
C ALA A 38 81.46 -6.15 -81.38
N LEU A 39 80.37 -5.78 -80.70
CA LEU A 39 79.22 -6.66 -80.49
C LEU A 39 78.32 -6.61 -81.72
N ALA A 40 77.80 -7.77 -82.12
CA ALA A 40 76.73 -7.84 -83.11
C ALA A 40 75.38 -7.50 -82.46
N PRO A 41 74.46 -6.80 -83.16
CA PRO A 41 73.05 -6.82 -82.79
C PRO A 41 72.54 -8.27 -82.71
N PRO A 42 71.70 -8.62 -81.72
CA PRO A 42 71.16 -9.98 -81.62
C PRO A 42 70.25 -10.28 -82.80
N PHE A 43 70.39 -11.47 -83.39
CA PHE A 43 69.61 -11.88 -84.56
C PHE A 43 69.11 -13.32 -84.43
N LYS A 44 67.97 -13.63 -85.07
CA LYS A 44 67.26 -14.89 -84.85
C LYS A 44 67.35 -15.84 -86.05
N THR A 45 67.83 -17.05 -85.81
CA THR A 45 68.10 -18.08 -86.82
C THR A 45 67.16 -19.28 -86.65
N PRO A 46 66.27 -19.56 -87.62
CA PRO A 46 65.49 -20.80 -87.67
C PRO A 46 66.39 -22.04 -87.69
N SER A 47 66.17 -22.97 -86.77
CA SER A 47 66.95 -24.21 -86.62
C SER A 47 66.60 -25.27 -87.69
N SER A 48 65.80 -24.89 -88.70
CA SER A 48 65.35 -25.72 -89.82
C SER A 48 65.90 -25.26 -91.19
N LYS A 49 66.93 -24.41 -91.20
CA LYS A 49 67.58 -23.89 -92.42
C LYS A 49 69.10 -23.93 -92.29
N ASP A 50 69.76 -24.19 -93.42
CA ASP A 50 71.23 -24.06 -93.54
C ASP A 50 71.97 -24.90 -92.46
N ILE A 51 73.19 -24.54 -92.08
CA ILE A 51 73.98 -25.22 -91.04
C ILE A 51 73.23 -25.42 -89.71
N PHE A 52 72.22 -24.60 -89.41
CA PHE A 52 71.46 -24.67 -88.16
C PHE A 52 70.63 -25.95 -88.04
N VAL A 53 70.32 -26.63 -89.17
CA VAL A 53 69.77 -27.99 -89.17
C VAL A 53 70.75 -28.94 -88.49
N HIS A 54 71.99 -29.01 -88.96
CA HIS A 54 72.99 -29.95 -88.46
C HIS A 54 73.43 -29.64 -87.03
N ILE A 55 73.46 -28.36 -86.64
CA ILE A 55 73.66 -27.93 -85.25
C ILE A 55 72.52 -28.45 -84.34
N LEU A 56 71.25 -28.37 -84.77
CA LEU A 56 70.13 -28.91 -84.01
C LEU A 56 70.14 -30.45 -83.97
N GLU A 57 70.45 -31.11 -85.08
CA GLU A 57 70.59 -32.57 -85.15
C GLU A 57 71.69 -33.09 -84.21
N ALA A 58 72.85 -32.42 -84.16
CA ALA A 58 73.94 -32.73 -83.23
C ALA A 58 73.53 -32.56 -81.76
N ALA A 59 72.84 -31.46 -81.45
CA ALA A 59 72.29 -31.22 -80.12
C ALA A 59 71.26 -32.31 -79.70
N GLN A 60 70.44 -32.78 -80.66
CA GLN A 60 69.47 -33.86 -80.43
C GLN A 60 70.14 -35.23 -80.26
N ARG A 61 71.30 -35.47 -80.89
CA ARG A 61 72.14 -36.66 -80.65
C ARG A 61 72.90 -36.61 -79.31
N GLY A 62 72.89 -35.47 -78.61
CA GLY A 62 73.59 -35.30 -77.34
C GLY A 62 75.10 -35.10 -77.49
N GLU A 63 75.56 -34.60 -78.64
CA GLU A 63 76.97 -34.22 -78.84
C GLU A 63 77.34 -33.05 -77.90
N SER A 64 78.58 -33.03 -77.41
CA SER A 64 79.11 -31.91 -76.61
C SER A 64 79.69 -30.79 -77.47
N LEU A 65 80.16 -31.13 -78.67
CA LEU A 65 80.75 -30.23 -79.65
C LEU A 65 80.46 -30.75 -81.06
N PHE A 66 79.74 -29.95 -81.86
CA PHE A 66 79.62 -30.14 -83.30
C PHE A 66 80.69 -29.30 -84.00
N VAL A 67 81.30 -29.83 -85.07
CA VAL A 67 82.27 -29.11 -85.90
C VAL A 67 81.95 -29.35 -87.37
N ILE A 68 81.91 -28.27 -88.16
CA ILE A 68 81.76 -28.32 -89.61
C ILE A 68 82.76 -27.37 -90.28
N GLU A 69 83.52 -27.89 -91.24
CA GLU A 69 84.36 -27.10 -92.15
C GLU A 69 83.52 -26.70 -93.36
N GLN A 70 83.64 -25.43 -93.79
CA GLN A 70 82.91 -24.90 -94.93
C GLN A 70 83.83 -24.14 -95.88
N ALA A 71 83.67 -24.39 -97.18
CA ALA A 71 84.44 -23.76 -98.25
C ALA A 71 83.63 -23.65 -99.56
N GLY A 72 84.05 -22.77 -100.45
CA GLY A 72 83.51 -22.68 -101.82
C GLY A 72 81.99 -22.45 -101.87
N GLN A 73 81.30 -23.16 -102.78
CA GLN A 73 79.89 -22.92 -103.08
C GLN A 73 78.93 -23.12 -101.89
N GLU A 74 79.27 -24.02 -100.97
CA GLU A 74 78.48 -24.22 -99.74
C GLU A 74 78.57 -22.98 -98.84
N LEU A 75 79.79 -22.49 -98.61
CA LEU A 75 80.02 -21.31 -97.79
C LEU A 75 79.44 -20.03 -98.43
N GLU A 76 79.50 -19.92 -99.76
CA GLU A 76 78.79 -18.88 -100.50
C GLU A 76 77.27 -18.97 -100.33
N ALA A 77 76.70 -20.18 -100.23
CA ALA A 77 75.26 -20.36 -99.95
C ALA A 77 74.92 -19.97 -98.50
N HIS A 78 75.74 -20.39 -97.53
CA HIS A 78 75.62 -20.01 -96.12
C HIS A 78 75.61 -18.49 -95.92
N TYR A 79 76.58 -17.76 -96.47
CA TYR A 79 76.61 -16.30 -96.34
C TYR A 79 75.48 -15.60 -97.11
N ARG A 80 75.02 -16.14 -98.25
CA ARG A 80 73.82 -15.62 -98.94
C ARG A 80 72.55 -15.82 -98.10
N TYR A 81 72.43 -16.93 -97.39
CA TYR A 81 71.35 -17.14 -96.44
C TYR A 81 71.45 -16.18 -95.24
N LEU A 82 72.60 -16.11 -94.58
CA LEU A 82 72.81 -15.19 -93.46
C LEU A 82 72.54 -13.74 -93.84
N THR A 83 73.01 -13.28 -95.01
CA THR A 83 72.79 -11.90 -95.49
C THR A 83 71.33 -11.61 -95.90
N SER A 84 70.44 -12.62 -95.90
CA SER A 84 68.99 -12.41 -96.02
C SER A 84 68.31 -12.01 -94.70
N ILE A 85 69.01 -12.16 -93.57
CA ILE A 85 68.55 -11.71 -92.25
C ILE A 85 68.89 -10.21 -92.11
N PRO A 86 67.94 -9.30 -91.86
CA PRO A 86 68.19 -7.85 -91.89
C PRO A 86 69.30 -7.38 -90.94
N GLU A 87 69.33 -7.92 -89.73
CA GLU A 87 70.33 -7.63 -88.71
C GLU A 87 71.73 -8.07 -89.16
N VAL A 88 71.84 -9.22 -89.83
CA VAL A 88 73.12 -9.74 -90.34
C VAL A 88 73.55 -9.00 -91.60
N LYS A 89 72.63 -8.52 -92.43
CA LYS A 89 72.95 -7.63 -93.55
C LYS A 89 73.63 -6.34 -93.07
N ALA A 90 73.18 -5.75 -91.97
CA ALA A 90 73.86 -4.61 -91.35
C ALA A 90 75.29 -4.97 -90.90
N ILE A 91 75.47 -6.15 -90.29
CA ILE A 91 76.79 -6.68 -89.87
C ILE A 91 77.76 -6.83 -91.05
N VAL A 92 77.27 -7.14 -92.26
CA VAL A 92 78.06 -7.24 -93.52
C VAL A 92 78.37 -5.85 -94.09
N GLU A 93 77.40 -4.94 -94.08
CA GLU A 93 77.61 -3.55 -94.49
C GLU A 93 78.65 -2.86 -93.58
N ASP A 94 78.68 -3.19 -92.29
CA ASP A 94 79.71 -2.70 -91.35
C ASP A 94 81.10 -3.29 -91.59
N LEU A 95 81.23 -4.60 -91.89
CA LEU A 95 82.51 -5.20 -92.30
C LEU A 95 83.08 -4.49 -93.54
N SER A 96 82.21 -4.23 -94.51
CA SER A 96 82.57 -3.59 -95.78
C SER A 96 83.15 -2.18 -95.58
N LYS A 97 82.63 -1.41 -94.61
CA LYS A 97 83.14 -0.06 -94.25
C LYS A 97 84.57 -0.07 -93.70
N ILE A 98 84.99 -1.16 -93.04
CA ILE A 98 86.33 -1.32 -92.47
C ILE A 98 87.27 -2.16 -93.35
N GLY A 99 86.90 -2.40 -94.61
CA GLY A 99 87.73 -3.16 -95.57
C GLY A 99 87.86 -4.64 -95.26
N ARG A 100 87.00 -5.20 -94.38
CA ARG A 100 86.92 -6.63 -94.07
C ARG A 100 85.77 -7.28 -94.86
N SER A 101 85.89 -8.57 -95.14
CA SER A 101 84.82 -9.40 -95.71
C SER A 101 84.56 -10.60 -94.81
N PHE A 102 83.54 -11.40 -95.14
CA PHE A 102 83.48 -12.75 -94.61
C PHE A 102 84.70 -13.59 -95.07
N PRO A 103 85.12 -14.60 -94.28
CA PRO A 103 86.11 -15.58 -94.69
C PRO A 103 85.75 -16.30 -96.00
N THR A 104 86.71 -16.71 -96.82
CA THR A 104 86.47 -17.62 -97.97
C THR A 104 86.56 -19.10 -97.60
N PHE A 105 86.93 -19.37 -96.35
CA PHE A 105 87.02 -20.67 -95.69
C PHE A 105 86.72 -20.44 -94.19
N GLN A 106 85.89 -21.27 -93.57
CA GLN A 106 85.64 -21.19 -92.13
C GLN A 106 85.44 -22.57 -91.51
N ILE A 107 85.78 -22.72 -90.23
CA ILE A 107 85.39 -23.89 -89.43
C ILE A 107 84.50 -23.42 -88.28
N VAL A 108 83.26 -23.92 -88.26
CA VAL A 108 82.24 -23.57 -87.28
C VAL A 108 82.20 -24.64 -86.20
N HIS A 109 82.42 -24.23 -84.96
CA HIS A 109 82.43 -25.06 -83.77
C HIS A 109 81.24 -24.69 -82.89
N CYS A 110 80.35 -25.62 -82.59
CA CYS A 110 79.17 -25.41 -81.75
C CYS A 110 79.24 -26.27 -80.48
N ALA A 111 79.62 -25.67 -79.36
CA ALA A 111 79.70 -26.33 -78.05
C ALA A 111 78.36 -26.18 -77.31
N PHE A 112 77.73 -27.29 -76.93
CA PHE A 112 76.34 -27.32 -76.50
C PHE A 112 76.15 -27.16 -74.98
N PHE A 113 75.00 -26.59 -74.60
CA PHE A 113 74.47 -26.56 -73.23
C PHE A 113 72.93 -26.70 -73.25
N SER A 114 72.31 -26.91 -72.10
CA SER A 114 70.88 -27.30 -72.03
C SER A 114 69.89 -26.30 -72.64
N GLN A 115 70.17 -24.99 -72.63
CA GLN A 115 69.35 -23.95 -73.27
C GLN A 115 69.87 -23.46 -74.63
N GLY A 116 71.00 -23.95 -75.14
CA GLY A 116 71.65 -23.32 -76.29
C GLY A 116 73.00 -23.91 -76.72
N TYR A 117 73.76 -23.11 -77.47
CA TYR A 117 75.12 -23.44 -77.89
C TYR A 117 76.00 -22.21 -78.01
N LEU A 118 77.28 -22.35 -77.66
CA LEU A 118 78.31 -21.38 -78.01
C LEU A 118 78.85 -21.71 -79.40
N MET A 119 78.89 -20.72 -80.29
CA MET A 119 79.45 -20.85 -81.63
C MET A 119 80.80 -20.14 -81.70
N PHE A 120 81.81 -20.79 -82.28
CA PHE A 120 83.14 -20.24 -82.53
C PHE A 120 83.53 -20.50 -84.00
N ILE A 121 83.90 -19.46 -84.73
CA ILE A 121 84.21 -19.54 -86.17
C ILE A 121 85.70 -19.23 -86.35
N THR A 122 86.51 -20.21 -86.74
CA THR A 122 87.96 -20.05 -86.95
C THR A 122 88.35 -20.11 -88.43
N TYR A 123 89.55 -19.59 -88.73
CA TYR A 123 90.16 -19.64 -90.05
C TYR A 123 90.97 -20.92 -90.31
N GLU A 124 91.26 -21.68 -89.25
CA GLU A 124 92.12 -22.87 -89.26
C GLU A 124 91.57 -23.93 -88.29
N SER A 125 92.02 -25.18 -88.44
CA SER A 125 91.61 -26.28 -87.57
C SER A 125 92.33 -26.19 -86.22
N VAL A 126 91.55 -26.18 -85.12
CA VAL A 126 92.03 -25.95 -83.75
C VAL A 126 91.65 -27.10 -82.79
N PRO A 127 92.01 -28.36 -83.09
CA PRO A 127 91.61 -29.52 -82.28
C PRO A 127 92.06 -29.42 -80.81
N GLU A 128 93.18 -28.75 -80.52
CA GLU A 128 93.67 -28.46 -79.17
C GLU A 128 92.71 -27.57 -78.35
N SER A 129 91.83 -26.82 -79.04
CA SER A 129 90.86 -25.91 -78.42
C SER A 129 89.48 -26.55 -78.19
N TYR A 130 89.23 -27.78 -78.61
CA TYR A 130 87.90 -28.40 -78.52
C TYR A 130 87.46 -28.60 -77.06
N ASP A 131 88.36 -29.05 -76.19
CA ASP A 131 88.14 -29.13 -74.74
C ASP A 131 87.90 -27.74 -74.11
N ILE A 132 88.52 -26.69 -74.67
CA ILE A 132 88.31 -25.31 -74.21
C ILE A 132 86.88 -24.87 -74.57
N PHE A 133 86.44 -25.07 -75.81
CA PHE A 133 85.08 -24.72 -76.26
C PHE A 133 83.99 -25.44 -75.43
N ILE A 134 84.14 -26.75 -75.18
CA ILE A 134 83.23 -27.54 -74.34
C ILE A 134 83.20 -27.00 -72.89
N ARG A 135 84.36 -26.67 -72.33
CA ARG A 135 84.44 -26.08 -70.97
C ARG A 135 83.82 -24.68 -70.89
N PHE A 136 83.97 -23.86 -71.93
CA PHE A 136 83.30 -22.56 -72.03
C PHE A 136 81.77 -22.71 -72.04
N ALA A 137 81.22 -23.67 -72.80
CA ALA A 137 79.78 -23.93 -72.82
C ALA A 137 79.25 -24.34 -71.43
N LYS A 138 79.97 -25.23 -70.73
CA LYS A 138 79.62 -25.66 -69.38
C LYS A 138 79.67 -24.55 -68.32
N VAL A 139 80.61 -23.60 -68.43
CA VAL A 139 80.69 -22.44 -67.53
C VAL A 139 79.61 -21.39 -67.88
N PHE A 140 79.30 -21.22 -69.16
CA PHE A 140 78.21 -20.37 -69.61
C PHE A 140 76.85 -20.88 -69.10
N GLU A 141 76.59 -22.19 -69.20
CA GLU A 141 75.39 -22.85 -68.67
C GLU A 141 75.13 -22.54 -67.20
N GLN A 142 76.15 -22.67 -66.35
CA GLN A 142 76.08 -22.34 -64.92
C GLN A 142 75.76 -20.86 -64.70
N THR A 143 76.35 -19.98 -65.51
CA THR A 143 76.14 -18.52 -65.43
C THR A 143 74.72 -18.13 -65.86
N TYR A 144 74.22 -18.71 -66.96
CA TYR A 144 72.89 -18.42 -67.49
C TYR A 144 71.77 -19.01 -66.60
N THR A 145 71.97 -20.21 -66.06
CA THR A 145 71.07 -20.81 -65.06
C THR A 145 70.95 -19.88 -63.84
N ARG A 146 72.08 -19.38 -63.32
CA ARG A 146 72.10 -18.46 -62.18
C ARG A 146 71.39 -17.13 -62.48
N PHE A 147 71.43 -16.63 -63.72
CA PHE A 147 70.67 -15.45 -64.13
C PHE A 147 69.16 -15.69 -64.09
N LEU A 148 68.68 -16.83 -64.59
CA LEU A 148 67.26 -17.21 -64.55
C LEU A 148 66.77 -17.43 -63.10
N ASP A 149 67.59 -18.06 -62.26
CA ASP A 149 67.31 -18.20 -60.81
C ASP A 149 67.17 -16.84 -60.12
N LEU A 150 68.01 -15.86 -60.48
CA LEU A 150 67.95 -14.51 -59.92
C LEU A 150 66.70 -13.74 -60.36
N GLN A 151 66.35 -13.75 -61.66
CA GLN A 151 65.09 -13.12 -62.12
C GLN A 151 63.87 -13.71 -61.42
N LYS A 152 63.84 -15.03 -61.21
CA LYS A 152 62.78 -15.71 -60.48
C LYS A 152 62.77 -15.32 -58.99
N ALA A 153 63.93 -15.23 -58.35
CA ALA A 153 64.04 -14.81 -56.95
C ALA A 153 63.64 -13.34 -56.74
N GLU A 154 63.96 -12.44 -57.68
CA GLU A 154 63.57 -11.03 -57.65
C GLU A 154 62.05 -10.87 -57.78
N ALA A 155 61.42 -11.58 -58.72
CA ALA A 155 59.97 -11.60 -58.87
C ALA A 155 59.27 -12.17 -57.61
N GLN A 156 59.80 -13.25 -57.04
CA GLN A 156 59.29 -13.83 -55.79
C GLN A 156 59.47 -12.89 -54.58
N ALA A 157 60.60 -12.18 -54.49
CA ALA A 157 60.84 -11.21 -53.43
C ALA A 157 59.89 -10.01 -53.53
N ARG A 158 59.60 -9.52 -54.75
CA ARG A 158 58.64 -8.43 -54.97
C ARG A 158 57.21 -8.85 -54.61
N GLU A 159 56.80 -10.06 -54.98
CA GLU A 159 55.48 -10.58 -54.61
C GLU A 159 55.36 -10.82 -53.08
N ALA A 160 56.42 -11.30 -52.44
CA ALA A 160 56.47 -11.45 -50.99
C ALA A 160 56.41 -10.10 -50.24
N GLN A 161 56.99 -9.03 -50.78
CA GLN A 161 56.82 -7.68 -50.24
C GLN A 161 55.35 -7.23 -50.30
N ILE A 162 54.64 -7.52 -51.40
CA ILE A 162 53.25 -7.11 -51.59
C ILE A 162 52.33 -7.85 -50.61
N GLU A 163 52.44 -9.18 -50.45
CA GLU A 163 51.65 -9.89 -49.44
C GLU A 163 52.03 -9.52 -48.00
N ALA A 164 53.31 -9.27 -47.69
CA ALA A 164 53.71 -8.77 -46.37
C ALA A 164 53.11 -7.39 -46.05
N ALA A 165 52.97 -6.53 -47.07
CA ALA A 165 52.33 -5.23 -46.94
C ALA A 165 50.79 -5.36 -46.76
N LEU A 166 50.15 -6.24 -47.54
CA LEU A 166 48.72 -6.56 -47.39
C LEU A 166 48.41 -7.17 -46.00
N GLU A 167 49.28 -8.04 -45.50
CA GLU A 167 49.08 -8.67 -44.18
C GLU A 167 49.24 -7.68 -43.02
N ARG A 168 50.08 -6.64 -43.14
CA ARG A 168 50.13 -5.55 -42.14
C ARG A 168 48.79 -4.81 -42.05
N VAL A 169 48.14 -4.56 -43.20
CA VAL A 169 46.81 -3.96 -43.26
C VAL A 169 45.78 -4.89 -42.60
N ARG A 170 45.72 -6.16 -43.01
CA ARG A 170 44.84 -7.18 -42.39
C ARG A 170 45.06 -7.26 -40.87
N SER A 171 46.30 -7.24 -40.41
CA SER A 171 46.66 -7.30 -39.00
C SER A 171 46.19 -6.07 -38.20
N ARG A 172 46.35 -4.83 -38.71
CA ARG A 172 45.83 -3.65 -38.00
C ARG A 172 44.30 -3.66 -37.96
N SER A 173 43.65 -4.09 -39.04
CA SER A 173 42.20 -4.29 -39.10
C SER A 173 41.71 -5.31 -38.08
N MET A 174 42.37 -6.46 -37.96
CA MET A 174 42.05 -7.49 -36.96
C MET A 174 42.27 -7.02 -35.52
N GLY A 175 43.13 -6.02 -35.32
CA GLY A 175 43.38 -5.38 -34.02
C GLY A 175 42.30 -4.37 -33.58
N MET A 176 41.45 -3.86 -34.48
CA MET A 176 40.49 -2.78 -34.18
C MET A 176 39.53 -3.13 -33.04
N GLN A 177 39.51 -2.34 -31.96
CA GLN A 177 38.54 -2.47 -30.86
C GLN A 177 37.37 -1.49 -30.99
N LYS A 178 37.59 -0.33 -31.62
CA LYS A 178 36.58 0.72 -31.87
C LYS A 178 36.45 1.08 -33.34
N GLY A 179 35.32 1.70 -33.70
CA GLY A 179 35.09 2.27 -35.02
C GLY A 179 36.09 3.39 -35.39
N ASP A 180 36.48 4.23 -34.43
CA ASP A 180 37.36 5.38 -34.69
C ASP A 180 38.81 4.99 -35.02
N GLU A 181 39.21 3.74 -34.77
CA GLU A 181 40.52 3.19 -35.16
C GLU A 181 40.68 3.00 -36.67
N LEU A 182 39.61 3.10 -37.47
CA LEU A 182 39.66 2.94 -38.93
C LEU A 182 40.67 3.91 -39.59
N ARG A 183 40.84 5.10 -39.01
CA ARG A 183 41.84 6.11 -39.41
C ARG A 183 43.28 5.59 -39.37
N GLU A 184 43.60 4.69 -38.44
CA GLU A 184 44.94 4.10 -38.35
C GLU A 184 45.17 3.08 -39.46
N VAL A 185 44.14 2.35 -39.91
CA VAL A 185 44.28 1.37 -40.99
C VAL A 185 44.60 2.07 -42.32
N ILE A 186 43.94 3.20 -42.62
CA ILE A 186 44.22 3.97 -43.84
C ILE A 186 45.62 4.62 -43.80
N GLN A 187 46.11 5.01 -42.62
CA GLN A 187 47.50 5.44 -42.41
C GLN A 187 48.51 4.30 -42.67
N VAL A 188 48.25 3.09 -42.16
CA VAL A 188 49.09 1.90 -42.46
C VAL A 188 49.10 1.58 -43.95
N ILE A 189 47.98 1.77 -44.66
CA ILE A 189 47.90 1.61 -46.12
C ILE A 189 48.80 2.63 -46.84
N TYR A 190 48.78 3.91 -46.44
CA TYR A 190 49.65 4.95 -47.00
C TYR A 190 51.12 4.54 -46.94
N GLU A 191 51.56 4.14 -45.74
CA GLU A 191 52.94 3.70 -45.47
C GLU A 191 53.32 2.45 -46.27
N GLN A 192 52.35 1.56 -46.56
CA GLN A 192 52.60 0.35 -47.35
C GLN A 192 52.78 0.65 -48.84
N PHE A 193 52.04 1.59 -49.44
CA PHE A 193 52.27 2.01 -50.82
C PHE A 193 53.66 2.65 -50.98
N VAL A 194 54.04 3.53 -50.06
CA VAL A 194 55.38 4.15 -50.02
C VAL A 194 56.47 3.10 -49.83
N HIS A 195 56.28 2.11 -48.94
CA HIS A 195 57.23 1.00 -48.74
C HIS A 195 57.36 0.08 -49.96
N LEU A 196 56.34 0.02 -50.82
CA LEU A 196 56.38 -0.68 -52.11
C LEU A 196 56.99 0.17 -53.24
N ASN A 197 57.50 1.38 -52.96
CA ASN A 197 58.01 2.35 -53.94
C ASN A 197 56.95 2.81 -54.98
N ILE A 198 55.67 2.77 -54.63
CA ILE A 198 54.59 3.33 -55.45
C ILE A 198 54.45 4.81 -55.06
N GLN A 199 54.56 5.72 -56.04
CA GLN A 199 54.62 7.16 -55.78
C GLN A 199 53.22 7.72 -55.56
N ILE A 200 52.84 7.94 -54.29
CA ILE A 200 51.55 8.52 -53.90
C ILE A 200 51.72 9.76 -53.01
N ASN A 201 50.85 10.75 -53.21
CA ASN A 201 50.70 11.89 -52.30
C ASN A 201 49.67 11.59 -51.22
N THR A 202 48.53 11.02 -51.61
CA THR A 202 47.41 10.67 -50.73
C THR A 202 46.94 9.24 -50.99
N VAL A 203 46.41 8.60 -49.95
CA VAL A 203 45.45 7.50 -50.08
C VAL A 203 44.18 7.89 -49.32
N GLY A 204 43.01 7.55 -49.85
CA GLY A 204 41.76 7.85 -49.17
C GLY A 204 40.70 6.79 -49.41
N PHE A 205 39.64 6.84 -48.62
CA PHE A 205 38.47 6.00 -48.82
C PHE A 205 37.17 6.76 -48.67
N LEU A 206 36.22 6.41 -49.54
CA LEU A 206 34.92 7.04 -49.72
C LEU A 206 33.86 6.19 -49.03
N MET A 207 33.27 6.74 -47.99
CA MET A 207 32.22 6.09 -47.20
C MET A 207 30.88 6.29 -47.89
N ASP A 208 30.07 5.24 -47.94
CA ASP A 208 28.66 5.28 -48.29
C ASP A 208 28.38 5.93 -49.68
N TYR A 209 29.41 5.92 -50.54
CA TYR A 209 29.48 6.51 -51.90
C TYR A 209 28.44 5.95 -52.89
N ARG A 210 27.75 4.88 -52.50
CA ARG A 210 26.65 4.26 -53.25
C ARG A 210 25.31 4.90 -52.92
N GLU A 211 25.18 5.47 -51.73
CA GLU A 211 23.93 5.92 -51.11
C GLU A 211 23.77 7.44 -51.21
N SER A 212 24.88 8.19 -51.14
CA SER A 212 24.93 9.62 -51.53
C SER A 212 25.77 9.83 -52.79
N ASP A 213 25.58 10.98 -53.43
CA ASP A 213 26.49 11.54 -54.45
C ASP A 213 27.41 12.63 -53.86
N ASP A 214 27.28 12.95 -52.56
CA ASP A 214 28.19 13.81 -51.81
C ASP A 214 29.51 13.09 -51.48
N LEU A 215 30.58 13.88 -51.39
CA LEU A 215 31.95 13.41 -51.24
C LEU A 215 32.33 13.27 -49.76
N ASN A 216 31.84 12.18 -49.15
CA ASN A 216 32.18 11.70 -47.80
C ASN A 216 33.44 10.82 -47.82
N PHE A 217 34.58 11.30 -47.30
CA PHE A 217 35.82 10.51 -47.27
C PHE A 217 36.72 10.74 -46.06
N TRP A 218 37.63 9.79 -45.84
CA TRP A 218 38.85 9.98 -45.06
C TRP A 218 40.06 9.96 -46.00
N ILE A 219 41.06 10.79 -45.71
CA ILE A 219 42.35 10.81 -46.40
C ILE A 219 43.51 10.60 -45.41
N ALA A 220 44.53 9.86 -45.82
CA ALA A 220 45.81 9.72 -45.14
C ALA A 220 46.95 10.13 -46.08
N ASN A 221 47.96 10.81 -45.52
CA ASN A 221 49.11 11.33 -46.24
C ASN A 221 50.31 11.47 -45.28
N LYS A 222 51.42 12.00 -45.80
CA LYS A 222 52.69 12.19 -45.07
C LYS A 222 52.59 12.99 -43.76
N MET A 223 51.53 13.76 -43.53
CA MET A 223 51.34 14.56 -42.31
C MET A 223 50.69 13.78 -41.15
N GLY A 224 50.27 12.52 -41.36
CA GLY A 224 50.01 11.55 -40.29
C GLY A 224 48.76 11.77 -39.43
N ALA A 225 47.89 12.71 -39.79
CA ALA A 225 46.61 12.96 -39.12
C ALA A 225 45.44 12.81 -40.12
N PRO A 226 44.84 11.60 -40.24
CA PRO A 226 43.77 11.38 -41.20
C PRO A 226 42.48 12.12 -40.79
N THR A 227 41.92 12.89 -41.72
CA THR A 227 40.74 13.74 -41.48
C THR A 227 39.50 13.15 -42.15
N LYS A 228 38.38 13.04 -41.43
CA LYS A 228 37.05 12.87 -42.06
C LYS A 228 36.66 14.20 -42.69
N GLN A 229 36.26 14.18 -43.96
CA GLN A 229 35.80 15.33 -44.72
C GLN A 229 34.50 14.98 -45.45
N GLN A 230 33.62 15.97 -45.58
CA GLN A 230 32.36 15.86 -46.29
C GLN A 230 32.20 17.11 -47.16
N TYR A 231 32.12 16.91 -48.47
CA TYR A 231 31.85 17.97 -49.44
C TYR A 231 30.54 17.68 -50.17
N PRO A 232 29.66 18.67 -50.37
CA PRO A 232 28.50 18.47 -51.22
C PRO A 232 28.93 18.22 -52.66
N TYR A 233 28.09 17.54 -53.45
CA TYR A 233 28.32 17.37 -54.89
C TYR A 233 28.61 18.71 -55.60
N PHE A 234 29.65 18.73 -56.45
CA PHE A 234 29.90 19.81 -57.41
C PHE A 234 30.44 19.28 -58.74
N ASP A 235 30.07 19.96 -59.84
CA ASP A 235 30.46 19.56 -61.20
C ASP A 235 31.98 19.66 -61.42
N SER A 236 32.62 18.51 -61.59
CA SER A 236 34.03 18.38 -61.92
C SER A 236 34.31 17.04 -62.62
N PRO A 237 35.36 16.94 -63.48
CA PRO A 237 35.60 15.73 -64.26
C PRO A 237 35.76 14.48 -63.36
N HIS A 238 36.49 14.60 -62.26
CA HIS A 238 36.68 13.50 -61.31
C HIS A 238 35.37 13.03 -60.66
N TRP A 239 34.57 13.97 -60.14
CA TRP A 239 33.35 13.62 -59.43
C TRP A 239 32.29 13.02 -60.37
N ASN A 240 32.26 13.50 -61.63
CA ASN A 240 31.45 12.92 -62.69
C ASN A 240 31.93 11.50 -63.08
N LEU A 241 33.24 11.24 -63.12
CA LEU A 241 33.80 9.90 -63.41
C LEU A 241 33.48 8.86 -62.32
N LEU A 242 33.47 9.24 -61.03
CA LEU A 242 33.00 8.32 -59.98
C LEU A 242 31.52 7.97 -60.19
N ILE A 243 30.67 8.96 -60.50
CA ILE A 243 29.25 8.75 -60.74
C ILE A 243 29.01 7.87 -61.98
N GLU A 244 29.77 8.07 -63.06
CA GLU A 244 29.71 7.22 -64.25
C GLU A 244 30.16 5.78 -63.94
N ALA A 245 31.24 5.59 -63.18
CA ALA A 245 31.70 4.28 -62.74
C ALA A 245 30.69 3.57 -61.82
N LYS A 246 30.07 4.30 -60.89
CA LYS A 246 28.97 3.87 -60.01
C LYS A 246 27.76 3.40 -60.82
N GLN A 247 27.31 4.21 -61.79
CA GLN A 247 26.17 3.87 -62.67
C GLN A 247 26.44 2.67 -63.59
N LYS A 248 27.66 2.54 -64.12
CA LYS A 248 28.07 1.42 -64.98
C LYS A 248 28.44 0.15 -64.22
N GLY A 249 28.51 0.18 -62.89
CA GLY A 249 28.90 -0.96 -62.06
C GLY A 249 30.37 -1.38 -62.23
N LEU A 250 31.26 -0.43 -62.55
CA LEU A 250 32.70 -0.70 -62.69
C LEU A 250 33.32 -0.96 -61.32
N ASP A 251 34.32 -1.85 -61.26
CA ASP A 251 35.10 -2.12 -60.04
C ASP A 251 36.31 -1.18 -59.88
N PHE A 252 36.61 -0.37 -60.89
CA PHE A 252 37.76 0.52 -60.95
C PHE A 252 37.57 1.62 -61.99
N PHE A 253 38.16 2.79 -61.72
CA PHE A 253 38.50 3.78 -62.75
C PHE A 253 39.83 4.46 -62.40
N ALA A 254 40.45 5.07 -63.42
CA ALA A 254 41.59 5.96 -63.28
C ALA A 254 41.26 7.29 -63.95
N ASP A 255 41.86 8.36 -63.46
CA ASP A 255 41.60 9.74 -63.87
C ASP A 255 42.91 10.54 -63.88
N THR A 256 43.00 11.58 -64.70
CA THR A 256 44.17 12.47 -64.76
C THR A 256 43.74 13.87 -65.19
N LEU A 257 43.77 14.79 -64.24
CA LEU A 257 43.45 16.21 -64.43
C LEU A 257 44.71 16.98 -64.81
N THR A 258 44.61 17.83 -65.82
CA THR A 258 45.66 18.80 -66.16
C THR A 258 45.82 19.85 -65.05
N PHE A 259 46.93 20.62 -65.10
CA PHE A 259 47.20 21.72 -64.18
C PHE A 259 46.00 22.66 -63.95
N GLU A 260 45.29 23.03 -65.02
CA GLU A 260 44.15 23.95 -64.97
C GLU A 260 42.90 23.29 -64.34
N GLU A 261 42.57 22.06 -64.73
CA GLU A 261 41.43 21.31 -64.20
C GLU A 261 41.63 20.97 -62.72
N LYS A 262 42.84 20.54 -62.36
CA LYS A 262 43.28 20.31 -60.98
C LYS A 262 43.16 21.57 -60.13
N ASN A 263 43.64 22.72 -60.62
CA ASN A 263 43.51 23.99 -59.90
C ASN A 263 42.04 24.38 -59.69
N LYS A 264 41.19 24.22 -60.71
CA LYS A 264 39.74 24.46 -60.61
C LYS A 264 39.09 23.53 -59.56
N PHE A 265 39.47 22.26 -59.52
CA PHE A 265 38.96 21.28 -58.56
C PHE A 265 39.33 21.65 -57.12
N PHE A 266 40.61 21.85 -56.81
CA PHE A 266 41.04 22.22 -55.45
C PHE A 266 40.53 23.61 -55.02
N GLN A 267 40.33 24.55 -55.95
CA GLN A 267 39.71 25.84 -55.62
C GLN A 267 38.27 25.67 -55.08
N GLN A 268 37.49 24.72 -55.60
CA GLN A 268 36.16 24.40 -55.03
C GLN A 268 36.30 23.73 -53.67
N ILE A 269 37.15 22.69 -53.55
CA ILE A 269 37.40 21.97 -52.29
C ILE A 269 37.80 22.93 -51.15
N PHE A 270 38.76 23.82 -51.39
CA PHE A 270 39.23 24.79 -50.39
C PHE A 270 38.18 25.86 -50.04
N GLY A 271 37.12 26.04 -50.84
CA GLY A 271 35.95 26.84 -50.48
C GLY A 271 35.14 26.27 -49.31
N TYR A 272 35.24 24.96 -49.07
CA TYR A 272 34.58 24.24 -47.97
C TYR A 272 35.52 23.96 -46.78
N VAL A 273 36.83 24.14 -46.92
CA VAL A 273 37.83 23.88 -45.85
C VAL A 273 38.21 25.17 -45.13
N SER A 274 37.61 25.42 -43.97
CA SER A 274 38.01 26.53 -43.10
C SER A 274 39.39 26.28 -42.46
N GLY A 275 40.18 27.34 -42.30
CA GLY A 275 41.45 27.32 -41.55
C GLY A 275 42.65 26.65 -42.23
N MET A 276 42.55 26.20 -43.48
CA MET A 276 43.69 25.58 -44.19
C MET A 276 44.86 26.57 -44.39
N PRO A 277 46.11 26.23 -44.00
CA PRO A 277 47.27 27.10 -44.19
C PRO A 277 47.55 27.45 -45.66
N GLU A 278 47.99 28.67 -45.93
CA GLU A 278 48.25 29.13 -47.31
C GLU A 278 49.40 28.35 -47.96
N GLU A 279 50.46 28.03 -47.21
CA GLU A 279 51.59 27.18 -47.65
C GLU A 279 51.11 25.82 -48.20
N ALA A 280 50.05 25.26 -47.63
CA ALA A 280 49.47 24.01 -48.10
C ALA A 280 48.68 24.20 -49.40
N LYS A 281 47.93 25.30 -49.54
CA LYS A 281 47.21 25.62 -50.79
C LYS A 281 48.19 25.89 -51.93
N ASP A 282 49.26 26.65 -51.67
CA ASP A 282 50.33 26.94 -52.63
C ASP A 282 51.00 25.65 -53.14
N PHE A 283 51.21 24.65 -52.29
CA PHE A 283 51.69 23.33 -52.70
C PHE A 283 50.72 22.63 -53.67
N PHE A 284 49.42 22.58 -53.36
CA PHE A 284 48.42 22.00 -54.27
C PHE A 284 48.31 22.79 -55.58
N TYR A 285 48.34 24.13 -55.54
CA TYR A 285 48.24 24.97 -56.74
C TYR A 285 49.48 24.91 -57.64
N SER A 286 50.69 24.85 -57.07
CA SER A 286 51.95 24.74 -57.82
C SER A 286 52.25 23.34 -58.38
N SER A 287 51.58 22.30 -57.87
CA SER A 287 51.75 20.91 -58.33
C SER A 287 51.42 20.71 -59.83
N PRO A 288 52.20 19.93 -60.61
CA PRO A 288 52.05 19.81 -62.07
C PRO A 288 50.67 19.37 -62.58
N GLY A 289 49.96 18.49 -61.86
CA GLY A 289 48.67 17.94 -62.27
C GLY A 289 48.04 17.15 -61.14
N TRP A 290 47.16 16.21 -61.45
CA TRP A 290 46.72 15.20 -60.48
C TRP A 290 46.26 13.95 -61.22
N ALA A 291 46.82 12.80 -60.86
CA ALA A 291 46.42 11.50 -61.36
C ALA A 291 45.91 10.64 -60.21
N SER A 292 44.78 9.97 -60.43
CA SER A 292 44.07 9.19 -59.41
C SER A 292 43.73 7.81 -59.95
N SER A 293 43.66 6.84 -59.05
CA SER A 293 43.15 5.51 -59.35
C SER A 293 42.34 4.99 -58.18
N SER A 294 41.14 4.48 -58.48
CA SER A 294 40.06 4.22 -57.53
C SER A 294 39.49 2.83 -57.72
N VAL A 295 39.30 2.07 -56.63
CA VAL A 295 38.71 0.73 -56.62
C VAL A 295 37.38 0.74 -55.89
N LEU A 296 36.30 0.48 -56.62
CA LEU A 296 34.92 0.53 -56.16
C LEU A 296 34.53 -0.84 -55.58
N LEU A 297 34.49 -0.93 -54.25
CA LEU A 297 34.18 -2.17 -53.52
C LEU A 297 32.70 -2.19 -53.10
N LYS A 298 32.25 -3.24 -52.40
CA LYS A 298 30.83 -3.43 -52.07
C LYS A 298 30.27 -2.31 -51.19
N ASN A 299 31.02 -1.87 -50.19
CA ASN A 299 30.56 -0.92 -49.17
C ASN A 299 31.37 0.40 -49.13
N VAL A 300 32.49 0.45 -49.84
CA VAL A 300 33.49 1.53 -49.75
C VAL A 300 34.23 1.65 -51.08
N CYS A 301 34.77 2.82 -51.42
CA CYS A 301 35.73 2.95 -52.54
C CYS A 301 37.09 3.37 -51.97
N LEU A 302 38.19 2.75 -52.41
CA LEU A 302 39.57 3.06 -51.98
C LEU A 302 40.32 3.69 -53.15
N PHE A 303 40.94 4.85 -52.95
CA PHE A 303 41.70 5.55 -53.99
C PHE A 303 43.12 5.93 -53.54
N ILE A 304 44.03 6.02 -54.50
CA ILE A 304 45.35 6.66 -54.37
C ILE A 304 45.47 7.79 -55.37
N ASP A 305 46.26 8.81 -55.03
CA ASP A 305 46.59 9.89 -55.95
C ASP A 305 48.08 10.26 -55.97
N ASN A 306 48.50 10.93 -57.05
CA ASN A 306 49.72 11.72 -57.11
C ASN A 306 49.46 13.08 -57.75
N LEU A 307 50.25 14.08 -57.34
CA LEU A 307 50.17 15.48 -57.75
C LEU A 307 51.14 15.83 -58.90
N ASP A 308 51.94 14.86 -59.34
CA ASP A 308 52.77 14.99 -60.55
C ASP A 308 51.95 14.83 -61.85
N GLY A 309 50.71 14.33 -61.75
CA GLY A 309 49.83 14.08 -62.90
C GLY A 309 50.25 12.87 -63.74
N ILE A 310 50.96 11.91 -63.15
CA ILE A 310 51.48 10.73 -63.83
C ILE A 310 50.51 9.55 -63.64
N PRO A 311 49.91 8.99 -64.71
CA PRO A 311 49.03 7.83 -64.58
C PRO A 311 49.76 6.61 -64.00
N PHE A 312 49.16 5.98 -62.98
CA PHE A 312 49.69 4.75 -62.37
C PHE A 312 49.74 3.59 -63.38
N ALA A 313 50.80 2.80 -63.33
CA ALA A 313 50.99 1.67 -64.24
C ALA A 313 50.07 0.48 -63.89
N ASP A 314 49.77 -0.39 -64.85
CA ASP A 314 48.90 -1.58 -64.65
C ASP A 314 49.34 -2.47 -63.48
N ALA A 315 50.64 -2.57 -63.22
CA ALA A 315 51.19 -3.31 -62.08
C ALA A 315 50.84 -2.65 -60.74
N GLU A 316 50.82 -1.32 -60.67
CA GLU A 316 50.48 -0.53 -59.48
C GLU A 316 48.96 -0.55 -59.26
N ASN A 317 48.17 -0.42 -60.33
CA ASN A 317 46.72 -0.56 -60.31
C ASN A 317 46.27 -1.97 -59.87
N SER A 318 47.02 -3.01 -60.25
CA SER A 318 46.81 -4.38 -59.78
C SER A 318 47.09 -4.52 -58.27
N ILE A 319 48.13 -3.85 -57.75
CA ILE A 319 48.41 -3.78 -56.31
C ILE A 319 47.28 -3.03 -55.59
N LEU A 320 46.83 -1.88 -56.10
CA LEU A 320 45.71 -1.13 -55.52
C LEU A 320 44.43 -1.98 -55.41
N ARG A 321 44.09 -2.77 -56.43
CA ARG A 321 42.95 -3.71 -56.40
C ARG A 321 43.09 -4.77 -55.28
N ARG A 322 44.31 -5.24 -55.00
CA ARG A 322 44.59 -6.16 -53.88
C ARG A 322 44.42 -5.47 -52.52
N PHE A 323 44.91 -4.24 -52.38
CA PHE A 323 44.71 -3.43 -51.17
C PHE A 323 43.24 -3.11 -50.92
N GLY A 324 42.49 -2.72 -51.97
CA GLY A 324 41.05 -2.51 -51.89
C GLY A 324 40.30 -3.77 -51.42
N LYS A 325 40.64 -4.94 -51.97
CA LYS A 325 40.01 -6.21 -51.55
C LYS A 325 40.29 -6.56 -50.09
N ALA A 326 41.46 -6.22 -49.55
CA ALA A 326 41.74 -6.35 -48.12
C ALA A 326 40.97 -5.29 -47.30
N PHE A 327 40.95 -4.03 -47.74
CA PHE A 327 40.30 -2.92 -47.05
C PHE A 327 38.76 -3.04 -47.00
N GLN A 328 38.13 -3.70 -47.97
CA GLN A 328 36.71 -4.08 -47.87
C GLN A 328 36.43 -4.95 -46.63
N GLN A 329 37.35 -5.81 -46.20
CA GLN A 329 37.18 -6.59 -44.97
C GLN A 329 37.32 -5.70 -43.73
N THR A 330 38.24 -4.73 -43.75
CA THR A 330 38.35 -3.67 -42.73
C THR A 330 37.05 -2.89 -42.59
N TYR A 331 36.48 -2.40 -43.70
CA TYR A 331 35.28 -1.57 -43.66
C TYR A 331 34.03 -2.35 -43.23
N THR A 332 33.97 -3.66 -43.52
CA THR A 332 32.94 -4.53 -42.94
C THR A 332 33.09 -4.59 -41.42
N ARG A 333 34.28 -4.89 -40.88
CA ARG A 333 34.52 -4.87 -39.42
C ARG A 333 34.22 -3.52 -38.79
N PHE A 334 34.54 -2.41 -39.47
CA PHE A 334 34.19 -1.07 -39.01
C PHE A 334 32.67 -0.91 -38.82
N LYS A 335 31.86 -1.32 -39.82
CA LYS A 335 30.40 -1.30 -39.69
C LYS A 335 29.88 -2.28 -38.62
N ASP A 336 30.51 -3.44 -38.45
CA ASP A 336 30.19 -4.39 -37.38
C ASP A 336 30.47 -3.77 -35.98
N LEU A 337 31.56 -3.00 -35.83
CA LEU A 337 31.91 -2.27 -34.61
C LEU A 337 31.00 -1.07 -34.36
N GLU A 338 30.71 -0.25 -35.38
CA GLU A 338 29.76 0.87 -35.31
C GLU A 338 28.37 0.38 -34.84
N GLN A 339 27.91 -0.77 -35.35
CA GLN A 339 26.68 -1.42 -34.90
C GLN A 339 26.77 -1.95 -33.46
N ALA A 340 27.90 -2.54 -33.06
CA ALA A 340 28.09 -3.05 -31.70
C ALA A 340 28.17 -1.94 -30.64
N GLU A 341 28.83 -0.82 -30.96
CA GLU A 341 28.90 0.38 -30.11
C GLU A 341 27.49 0.99 -29.92
N ALA A 342 26.72 1.13 -31.00
CA ALA A 342 25.34 1.60 -30.93
C ALA A 342 24.44 0.65 -30.09
N GLN A 343 24.58 -0.67 -30.25
CA GLN A 343 23.85 -1.66 -29.45
C GLN A 343 24.24 -1.62 -27.97
N ALA A 344 25.52 -1.41 -27.66
CA ALA A 344 25.98 -1.27 -26.28
C ALA A 344 25.41 0.00 -25.61
N ARG A 345 25.36 1.13 -26.33
CA ARG A 345 24.75 2.37 -25.85
C ARG A 345 23.24 2.24 -25.63
N GLU A 346 22.53 1.59 -26.57
CA GLU A 346 21.10 1.32 -26.42
C GLU A 346 20.80 0.39 -25.23
N ALA A 347 21.64 -0.61 -24.99
CA ALA A 347 21.55 -1.48 -23.82
C ALA A 347 21.82 -0.74 -22.50
N GLN A 348 22.71 0.25 -22.48
CA GLN A 348 22.89 1.14 -21.32
C GLN A 348 21.63 1.97 -21.05
N ILE A 349 20.97 2.49 -22.10
CA ILE A 349 19.75 3.29 -21.98
C ILE A 349 18.60 2.45 -21.41
N GLU A 350 18.33 1.25 -21.94
CA GLU A 350 17.29 0.39 -21.34
C GLU A 350 17.63 -0.09 -19.93
N ALA A 351 18.91 -0.38 -19.62
CA ALA A 351 19.31 -0.71 -18.24
C ALA A 351 19.11 0.47 -17.28
N ALA A 352 19.28 1.71 -17.76
CA ALA A 352 19.02 2.92 -16.99
C ALA A 352 17.51 3.16 -16.78
N LEU A 353 16.70 3.02 -17.84
CA LEU A 353 15.23 3.08 -17.77
C LEU A 353 14.65 2.00 -16.85
N GLU A 354 15.21 0.78 -16.87
CA GLU A 354 14.75 -0.32 -16.01
C GLU A 354 15.05 -0.07 -14.53
N LYS A 355 16.15 0.61 -14.17
CA LYS A 355 16.38 1.07 -12.78
C LYS A 355 15.29 2.03 -12.30
N VAL A 356 14.84 2.95 -13.16
CA VAL A 356 13.75 3.90 -12.87
C VAL A 356 12.43 3.16 -12.69
N ARG A 357 12.09 2.22 -13.60
CA ARG A 357 10.93 1.32 -13.47
C ARG A 357 10.99 0.53 -12.15
N SER A 358 12.16 -0.03 -11.81
CA SER A 358 12.38 -0.80 -10.58
C SER A 358 12.23 0.03 -9.31
N ARG A 359 12.79 1.24 -9.23
CA ARG A 359 12.61 2.13 -8.06
C ARG A 359 11.15 2.52 -7.87
N SER A 360 10.43 2.78 -8.97
CA SER A 360 8.99 3.04 -8.95
C SER A 360 8.19 1.83 -8.48
N MET A 361 8.48 0.63 -9.02
CA MET A 361 7.84 -0.61 -8.57
C MET A 361 8.07 -0.91 -7.08
N GLY A 362 9.17 -0.40 -6.51
CA GLY A 362 9.47 -0.46 -5.07
C GLY A 362 8.68 0.53 -4.19
N MET A 363 8.08 1.59 -4.74
CA MET A 363 7.41 2.65 -3.95
C MET A 363 6.26 2.10 -3.09
N GLN A 364 6.32 2.32 -1.78
CA GLN A 364 5.26 1.99 -0.81
C GLN A 364 4.41 3.21 -0.43
N LYS A 365 4.98 4.42 -0.50
CA LYS A 365 4.32 5.71 -0.22
C LYS A 365 4.40 6.68 -1.40
N SER A 366 3.54 7.69 -1.38
CA SER A 366 3.55 8.76 -2.38
C SER A 366 4.73 9.73 -2.24
N ASP A 367 5.33 9.89 -1.05
CA ASP A 367 6.49 10.78 -0.85
C ASP A 367 7.82 10.22 -1.41
N GLU A 368 7.87 8.91 -1.72
CA GLU A 368 9.01 8.26 -2.38
C GLU A 368 9.21 8.68 -3.85
N LEU A 369 8.30 9.46 -4.44
CA LEU A 369 8.45 9.93 -5.83
C LEU A 369 9.73 10.76 -6.02
N ARG A 370 10.17 11.49 -4.99
CA ARG A 370 11.45 12.23 -4.99
C ARG A 370 12.66 11.31 -5.19
N ASP A 371 12.60 10.08 -4.68
CA ASP A 371 13.69 9.11 -4.80
C ASP A 371 13.79 8.58 -6.25
N VAL A 372 12.70 8.69 -7.04
CA VAL A 372 12.71 8.31 -8.46
C VAL A 372 13.41 9.36 -9.31
N ILE A 373 13.20 10.67 -9.05
CA ILE A 373 13.92 11.72 -9.79
C ILE A 373 15.42 11.72 -9.46
N GLN A 374 15.80 11.39 -8.21
CA GLN A 374 17.20 11.13 -7.85
C GLN A 374 17.82 10.02 -8.74
N VAL A 375 17.12 8.88 -8.90
CA VAL A 375 17.60 7.77 -9.74
C VAL A 375 17.68 8.16 -11.22
N ILE A 376 16.76 9.00 -11.71
CA ILE A 376 16.79 9.55 -13.09
C ILE A 376 18.03 10.44 -13.28
N PHE A 377 18.27 11.39 -12.37
CA PHE A 377 19.43 12.30 -12.39
C PHE A 377 20.75 11.51 -12.43
N GLU A 378 20.92 10.56 -11.51
CA GLU A 378 22.09 9.65 -11.48
C GLU A 378 22.23 8.83 -12.77
N GLN A 379 21.13 8.35 -13.34
CA GLN A 379 21.13 7.52 -14.55
C GLN A 379 21.47 8.31 -15.81
N LEU A 380 21.06 9.57 -15.90
CA LEU A 380 21.44 10.44 -17.01
C LEU A 380 22.93 10.82 -16.92
N ILE A 381 23.46 11.10 -15.73
CA ILE A 381 24.90 11.28 -15.51
C ILE A 381 25.68 9.99 -15.87
N HIS A 382 25.17 8.80 -15.55
CA HIS A 382 25.74 7.53 -15.99
C HIS A 382 25.62 7.26 -17.51
N LEU A 383 24.80 8.04 -18.23
CA LEU A 383 24.71 8.08 -19.68
C LEU A 383 25.49 9.29 -20.25
N ASP A 384 26.45 9.84 -19.51
CA ASP A 384 27.32 10.94 -19.94
C ASP A 384 26.59 12.26 -20.29
N PHE A 385 25.33 12.44 -19.85
CA PHE A 385 24.60 13.70 -20.04
C PHE A 385 25.28 14.82 -19.24
N ASN A 386 25.56 15.94 -19.90
CA ASN A 386 26.08 17.13 -19.22
C ASN A 386 24.95 17.95 -18.57
N ILE A 387 24.37 17.41 -17.49
CA ILE A 387 23.29 18.04 -16.71
C ILE A 387 23.78 18.51 -15.33
N ASP A 388 23.41 19.73 -14.95
CA ASP A 388 23.62 20.30 -13.60
C ASP A 388 22.45 19.99 -12.65
N GLY A 389 21.25 19.81 -13.20
CA GLY A 389 20.05 19.39 -12.48
C GLY A 389 19.06 18.61 -13.35
N ALA A 390 18.17 17.87 -12.69
CA ALA A 390 16.99 17.25 -13.28
C ALA A 390 15.80 17.37 -12.32
N GLY A 391 14.60 17.61 -12.84
CA GLY A 391 13.43 17.82 -12.00
C GLY A 391 12.12 17.43 -12.67
N PHE A 392 11.02 17.54 -11.93
CA PHE A 392 9.68 17.36 -12.46
C PHE A 392 8.65 18.31 -11.83
N GLY A 393 7.69 18.73 -12.64
CA GLY A 393 6.57 19.56 -12.23
C GLY A 393 5.43 18.74 -11.62
N VAL A 394 5.05 19.07 -10.38
CA VAL A 394 3.84 18.59 -9.71
C VAL A 394 2.70 19.53 -10.10
N ASP A 395 1.56 18.95 -10.49
CA ASP A 395 0.32 19.66 -10.82
C ASP A 395 0.47 20.78 -11.88
N PHE A 396 1.49 20.68 -12.74
CA PHE A 396 1.82 21.67 -13.80
C PHE A 396 0.71 21.87 -14.85
N ARG A 397 -0.26 20.94 -14.92
CA ARG A 397 -1.48 21.06 -15.75
C ARG A 397 -2.56 21.90 -15.08
N GLU A 398 -2.49 22.09 -13.77
CA GLU A 398 -3.55 22.62 -12.89
C GLU A 398 -3.20 24.02 -12.35
N SER A 399 -1.90 24.35 -12.19
CA SER A 399 -1.39 25.72 -11.96
C SER A 399 -0.43 26.17 -13.06
N ASP A 400 -0.17 27.48 -13.12
CA ASP A 400 0.94 28.10 -13.88
C ASP A 400 2.10 28.54 -12.95
N ASP A 401 1.95 28.37 -11.63
CA ASP A 401 3.06 28.41 -10.68
C ASP A 401 3.95 27.16 -10.84
N TRP A 402 5.25 27.28 -10.53
CA TRP A 402 6.17 26.16 -10.57
C TRP A 402 6.20 25.43 -9.21
N ASN A 403 5.62 24.25 -9.13
CA ASN A 403 5.71 23.33 -7.98
C ASN A 403 6.63 22.17 -8.35
N LEU A 404 7.94 22.34 -8.17
CA LEU A 404 8.96 21.44 -8.75
C LEU A 404 9.57 20.54 -7.67
N TRP A 405 9.86 19.29 -8.01
CA TRP A 405 10.88 18.51 -7.32
C TRP A 405 12.17 18.57 -8.14
N VAL A 406 13.29 18.96 -7.51
CA VAL A 406 14.58 19.13 -8.20
C VAL A 406 15.65 18.29 -7.52
N ALA A 407 16.40 17.54 -8.32
CA ALA A 407 17.65 16.87 -7.96
C ALA A 407 18.80 17.59 -8.67
N ASP A 408 19.82 18.04 -7.93
CA ASP A 408 20.94 18.81 -8.47
C ASP A 408 22.28 18.43 -7.82
N ARG A 409 23.38 19.00 -8.33
CA ARG A 409 24.76 18.71 -7.87
C ARG A 409 25.11 19.30 -6.49
N TYR A 410 24.28 20.16 -5.90
CA TYR A 410 24.53 20.90 -4.66
C TYR A 410 23.67 20.42 -3.48
N LEU A 411 22.51 19.83 -3.74
CA LEU A 411 21.61 19.27 -2.73
C LEU A 411 21.91 17.80 -2.43
N PRO A 412 21.88 17.36 -1.14
CA PRO A 412 22.12 15.97 -0.78
C PRO A 412 20.93 15.04 -1.04
N TYR A 413 19.73 15.60 -1.23
CA TYR A 413 18.48 14.91 -1.55
C TYR A 413 17.59 15.86 -2.37
N PRO A 414 16.69 15.34 -3.24
CA PRO A 414 15.80 16.21 -4.00
C PRO A 414 14.81 16.95 -3.10
N ASN A 415 14.61 18.24 -3.36
CA ASN A 415 13.70 19.11 -2.61
C ASN A 415 12.49 19.50 -3.45
N ASN A 416 11.35 19.69 -2.78
CA ASN A 416 10.19 20.36 -3.37
C ASN A 416 10.34 21.88 -3.21
N ILE A 417 10.02 22.61 -4.27
CA ILE A 417 10.13 24.06 -4.34
C ILE A 417 8.87 24.61 -5.01
N TYR A 418 8.15 25.49 -4.31
CA TYR A 418 7.04 26.27 -4.86
C TYR A 418 7.50 27.69 -5.20
N ILE A 419 7.38 28.07 -6.47
CA ILE A 419 7.79 29.37 -7.00
C ILE A 419 6.57 29.98 -7.71
N PRO A 420 5.97 31.06 -7.19
CA PRO A 420 4.85 31.73 -7.83
C PRO A 420 5.18 32.21 -9.24
N TYR A 421 4.20 32.14 -10.14
CA TYR A 421 4.31 32.57 -11.54
C TYR A 421 4.92 33.97 -11.68
N PHE A 422 5.76 34.14 -12.71
CA PHE A 422 6.40 35.41 -13.06
C PHE A 422 6.63 35.50 -14.57
N ASP A 423 6.47 36.72 -15.11
CA ASP A 423 6.62 36.99 -16.54
C ASP A 423 8.09 36.90 -16.98
N HIS A 424 8.39 35.80 -17.67
CA HIS A 424 9.72 35.41 -18.12
C HIS A 424 9.61 34.54 -19.38
N PRO A 425 10.53 34.66 -20.36
CA PRO A 425 10.42 33.95 -21.65
C PRO A 425 10.23 32.43 -21.51
N TYR A 426 10.96 31.79 -20.59
CA TYR A 426 10.83 30.35 -20.34
C TYR A 426 9.48 29.97 -19.69
N SER A 427 9.00 30.70 -18.67
CA SER A 427 7.66 30.50 -18.09
C SER A 427 6.56 30.55 -19.15
N ASN A 428 6.64 31.56 -20.02
CA ASN A 428 5.68 31.77 -21.10
C ASN A 428 5.77 30.66 -22.16
N ALA A 429 6.99 30.17 -22.46
CA ALA A 429 7.21 29.05 -23.39
C ALA A 429 6.66 27.72 -22.85
N ILE A 430 6.81 27.42 -21.55
CA ILE A 430 6.17 26.25 -20.91
C ILE A 430 4.65 26.35 -21.05
N ILE A 431 4.05 27.51 -20.74
CA ILE A 431 2.59 27.71 -20.82
C ILE A 431 2.09 27.56 -22.27
N GLU A 432 2.82 28.09 -23.26
CA GLU A 432 2.49 27.89 -24.68
C GLU A 432 2.60 26.42 -25.09
N ALA A 433 3.68 25.72 -24.73
CA ALA A 433 3.89 24.30 -25.04
C ALA A 433 2.81 23.40 -24.37
N LYS A 434 2.53 23.64 -23.09
CA LYS A 434 1.45 23.04 -22.28
C LYS A 434 0.10 23.16 -22.98
N ASN A 435 -0.25 24.36 -23.45
CA ASN A 435 -1.55 24.64 -24.08
C ASN A 435 -1.65 24.11 -25.51
N ASN A 436 -0.56 24.14 -26.28
CA ASN A 436 -0.52 23.64 -27.66
C ASN A 436 -0.32 22.11 -27.76
N GLY A 437 -0.05 21.41 -26.66
CA GLY A 437 0.13 19.96 -26.63
C GLY A 437 1.50 19.49 -27.15
N VAL A 438 2.53 20.32 -27.01
CA VAL A 438 3.91 20.01 -27.43
C VAL A 438 4.53 19.07 -26.38
N GLU A 439 4.85 17.82 -26.77
CA GLU A 439 5.42 16.82 -25.84
C GLU A 439 6.87 17.13 -25.40
N LEU A 440 7.61 17.96 -26.14
CA LEU A 440 9.02 18.27 -25.92
C LEU A 440 9.30 19.75 -26.17
N LEU A 441 9.66 20.49 -25.13
CA LEU A 441 10.17 21.86 -25.23
C LEU A 441 11.70 21.83 -25.08
N VAL A 442 12.43 22.52 -25.97
CA VAL A 442 13.88 22.77 -25.86
C VAL A 442 14.06 24.27 -25.76
N TYR A 443 14.73 24.77 -24.71
CA TYR A 443 14.86 26.20 -24.47
C TYR A 443 16.27 26.58 -24.01
N SER A 444 16.73 27.77 -24.39
CA SER A 444 18.04 28.30 -24.00
C SER A 444 17.96 29.78 -23.68
N LEU A 445 18.43 30.17 -22.50
CA LEU A 445 18.48 31.54 -22.00
C LEU A 445 19.88 32.13 -22.17
N THR A 446 19.95 33.41 -22.56
CA THR A 446 21.18 34.19 -22.45
C THR A 446 21.58 34.42 -20.98
N PHE A 447 22.82 34.87 -20.76
CA PHE A 447 23.34 35.23 -19.44
C PHE A 447 22.40 36.17 -18.65
N GLU A 448 21.84 37.18 -19.31
CA GLU A 448 20.96 38.19 -18.69
C GLU A 448 19.59 37.61 -18.32
N GLU A 449 18.97 36.84 -19.22
CA GLU A 449 17.68 36.20 -18.98
C GLU A 449 17.78 35.13 -17.88
N LYS A 450 18.82 34.30 -17.91
CA LYS A 450 19.17 33.37 -16.84
C LYS A 450 19.27 34.09 -15.49
N ASN A 451 20.02 35.19 -15.40
CA ASN A 451 20.16 35.93 -14.14
C ASN A 451 18.79 36.48 -13.67
N LYS A 452 17.97 37.03 -14.57
CA LYS A 452 16.60 37.47 -14.27
C LYS A 452 15.71 36.34 -13.72
N MET A 453 15.87 35.11 -14.25
CA MET A 453 15.18 33.93 -13.73
C MET A 453 15.59 33.62 -12.29
N TRP A 454 16.89 33.47 -12.03
CA TRP A 454 17.41 33.08 -10.72
C TRP A 454 17.23 34.16 -9.64
N ASP A 455 17.19 35.45 -10.02
CA ASP A 455 16.76 36.55 -9.16
C ASP A 455 15.32 36.40 -8.64
N HIS A 456 14.46 35.62 -9.31
CA HIS A 456 13.14 35.23 -8.81
C HIS A 456 13.19 33.92 -8.03
N VAL A 457 13.81 32.87 -8.59
CA VAL A 457 13.93 31.55 -7.95
C VAL A 457 14.54 31.65 -6.55
N PHE A 458 15.65 32.37 -6.37
CA PHE A 458 16.35 32.49 -5.08
C PHE A 458 15.61 33.28 -3.99
N LYS A 459 14.43 33.85 -4.28
CA LYS A 459 13.51 34.41 -3.27
C LYS A 459 12.70 33.32 -2.57
N TYR A 460 12.40 32.22 -3.26
CA TYR A 460 11.56 31.12 -2.80
C TYR A 460 12.36 29.82 -2.55
N ALA A 461 13.53 29.69 -3.20
CA ALA A 461 14.50 28.61 -3.01
C ALA A 461 15.83 29.14 -2.43
N PRO A 462 16.02 29.18 -1.10
CA PRO A 462 17.26 29.67 -0.50
C PRO A 462 18.44 28.70 -0.68
N ALA A 463 19.25 28.91 -1.73
CA ALA A 463 20.49 28.14 -1.97
C ALA A 463 21.71 28.68 -1.18
N PRO A 464 22.73 27.83 -0.92
CA PRO A 464 24.03 28.26 -0.39
C PRO A 464 24.73 29.31 -1.27
N GLN A 465 25.56 30.17 -0.66
CA GLN A 465 26.22 31.28 -1.36
C GLN A 465 27.11 30.80 -2.52
N GLU A 466 27.85 29.70 -2.34
CA GLU A 466 28.70 29.08 -3.36
C GLU A 466 27.90 28.61 -4.59
N ALA A 467 26.73 27.98 -4.37
CA ALA A 467 25.83 27.57 -5.44
C ALA A 467 25.27 28.78 -6.20
N LYS A 468 24.91 29.87 -5.49
CA LYS A 468 24.47 31.13 -6.11
C LYS A 468 25.57 31.73 -6.99
N GLU A 469 26.79 31.83 -6.48
CA GLU A 469 27.93 32.38 -7.23
C GLU A 469 28.28 31.53 -8.47
N SER A 470 28.18 30.19 -8.37
CA SER A 470 28.29 29.28 -9.52
C SER A 470 27.23 29.54 -10.59
N VAL A 471 25.95 29.59 -10.21
CA VAL A 471 24.83 29.84 -11.15
C VAL A 471 24.93 31.24 -11.77
N TYR A 472 25.20 32.28 -10.99
CA TYR A 472 25.33 33.66 -11.51
C TYR A 472 26.52 33.82 -12.46
N SER A 473 27.67 33.19 -12.19
CA SER A 473 28.87 33.28 -13.03
C SER A 473 28.81 32.46 -14.33
N SER A 474 27.95 31.44 -14.39
CA SER A 474 27.84 30.54 -15.55
C SER A 474 27.31 31.23 -16.82
N PRO A 475 27.74 30.84 -18.04
CA PRO A 475 27.56 31.63 -19.27
C PRO A 475 26.11 31.72 -19.79
N GLY A 476 25.24 30.76 -19.44
CA GLY A 476 23.85 30.74 -19.91
C GLY A 476 23.04 29.69 -19.16
N PHE A 477 21.92 29.27 -19.73
CA PHE A 477 21.14 28.14 -19.22
C PHE A 477 20.42 27.46 -20.38
N ALA A 478 20.51 26.14 -20.45
CA ALA A 478 19.77 25.35 -21.43
C ALA A 478 18.99 24.25 -20.70
N VAL A 479 17.73 24.10 -21.11
CA VAL A 479 16.76 23.22 -20.48
C VAL A 479 15.98 22.46 -21.55
N THR A 480 15.48 21.28 -21.21
CA THR A 480 14.56 20.53 -22.06
C THR A 480 13.53 19.81 -21.21
N ASP A 481 12.27 20.01 -21.55
CA ASP A 481 11.09 19.63 -20.77
C ASP A 481 10.26 18.62 -21.56
N VAL A 482 9.92 17.50 -20.93
CA VAL A 482 9.07 16.44 -21.49
C VAL A 482 7.67 16.55 -20.90
N LEU A 483 6.79 17.23 -21.65
CA LEU A 483 5.48 17.71 -21.23
C LEU A 483 4.36 16.74 -21.64
N LEU A 484 4.32 15.59 -20.97
CA LEU A 484 3.33 14.53 -21.19
C LEU A 484 1.99 14.84 -20.49
N LYS A 485 1.16 13.82 -20.24
CA LYS A 485 -0.23 14.01 -19.81
C LYS A 485 -0.30 14.42 -18.34
N ASN A 486 0.40 13.72 -17.46
CA ASN A 486 0.50 14.02 -16.04
C ASN A 486 1.91 14.44 -15.62
N VAL A 487 2.91 14.22 -16.48
CA VAL A 487 4.33 14.55 -16.23
C VAL A 487 4.79 15.77 -17.00
N ASP A 488 5.49 16.65 -16.29
CA ASP A 488 6.52 17.55 -16.79
C ASP A 488 7.84 17.04 -16.20
N LEU A 489 8.79 16.58 -17.02
CA LEU A 489 10.12 16.09 -16.60
C LEU A 489 11.19 16.86 -17.36
N PHE A 490 12.07 17.56 -16.64
CA PHE A 490 13.07 18.44 -17.24
C PHE A 490 14.51 18.13 -16.82
N ILE A 491 15.46 18.57 -17.65
CA ILE A 491 16.91 18.58 -17.36
C ILE A 491 17.53 19.92 -17.71
N GLU A 492 18.45 20.40 -16.87
CA GLU A 492 19.07 21.72 -17.02
C GLU A 492 20.61 21.69 -16.95
N ASN A 493 21.25 22.61 -17.69
CA ASN A 493 22.69 22.87 -17.61
C ASN A 493 22.99 24.38 -17.67
N TYR A 494 23.98 24.84 -16.90
CA TYR A 494 24.39 26.25 -16.88
C TYR A 494 25.46 26.59 -17.94
N ALA A 495 25.88 25.60 -18.76
CA ALA A 495 26.73 25.85 -19.92
C ALA A 495 25.98 26.59 -21.04
N GLY A 496 24.63 26.60 -21.03
CA GLY A 496 23.82 27.22 -22.07
C GLY A 496 23.84 26.47 -23.39
N MET A 497 24.22 25.18 -23.37
CA MET A 497 24.31 24.33 -24.56
C MET A 497 23.04 23.49 -24.70
N PRO A 498 22.26 23.64 -25.80
CA PRO A 498 21.13 22.76 -26.08
C PRO A 498 21.60 21.30 -26.25
N TYR A 499 20.83 20.36 -25.69
CA TYR A 499 21.09 18.93 -25.86
C TYR A 499 20.81 18.49 -27.30
N THR A 500 21.52 17.45 -27.75
CA THR A 500 21.38 16.88 -29.10
C THR A 500 20.05 16.13 -29.27
N ASP A 501 19.61 15.94 -30.52
CA ASP A 501 18.41 15.16 -30.84
C ASP A 501 18.42 13.74 -30.24
N ALA A 502 19.60 13.13 -30.08
CA ALA A 502 19.77 11.82 -29.48
C ALA A 502 19.60 11.83 -27.95
N GLU A 503 20.08 12.88 -27.28
CA GLU A 503 19.84 13.13 -25.85
C GLU A 503 18.36 13.44 -25.60
N ASN A 504 17.75 14.30 -26.41
CA ASN A 504 16.33 14.66 -26.34
C ASN A 504 15.41 13.44 -26.58
N ALA A 505 15.72 12.60 -27.57
CA ALA A 505 15.00 11.35 -27.81
C ALA A 505 15.17 10.33 -26.66
N THR A 506 16.31 10.37 -25.97
CA THR A 506 16.56 9.55 -24.77
C THR A 506 15.78 10.08 -23.56
N LEU A 507 15.80 11.38 -23.29
CA LEU A 507 15.00 12.03 -22.25
C LEU A 507 13.50 11.77 -22.43
N MET A 508 13.00 11.83 -23.67
CA MET A 508 11.62 11.46 -24.02
C MET A 508 11.25 10.02 -23.60
N ARG A 509 12.21 9.08 -23.61
CA ARG A 509 11.99 7.72 -23.07
C ARG A 509 11.94 7.71 -21.55
N PHE A 510 12.79 8.50 -20.87
CA PHE A 510 12.72 8.69 -19.41
C PHE A 510 11.38 9.30 -19.00
N GLY A 511 10.89 10.33 -19.69
CA GLY A 511 9.57 10.93 -19.45
C GLY A 511 8.43 9.93 -19.65
N LYS A 512 8.49 9.11 -20.73
CA LYS A 512 7.48 8.06 -20.99
C LYS A 512 7.49 6.93 -19.95
N VAL A 513 8.64 6.65 -19.31
CA VAL A 513 8.68 5.82 -18.09
C VAL A 513 8.11 6.59 -16.89
N PHE A 514 8.50 7.85 -16.68
CA PHE A 514 8.07 8.65 -15.54
C PHE A 514 6.56 8.94 -15.53
N GLU A 515 5.87 9.01 -16.67
CA GLU A 515 4.40 9.07 -16.76
C GLU A 515 3.73 7.83 -16.14
N GLN A 516 4.36 6.66 -16.24
CA GLN A 516 3.92 5.43 -15.55
C GLN A 516 4.19 5.50 -14.04
N VAL A 517 5.34 6.06 -13.64
CA VAL A 517 5.68 6.34 -12.23
C VAL A 517 4.67 7.30 -11.60
N TYR A 518 4.33 8.39 -12.30
CA TYR A 518 3.40 9.41 -11.81
C TYR A 518 1.96 8.89 -11.75
N THR A 519 1.60 7.95 -12.63
CA THR A 519 0.34 7.19 -12.51
C THR A 519 0.32 6.39 -11.20
N ARG A 520 1.38 5.61 -10.90
CA ARG A 520 1.51 4.89 -9.62
C ARG A 520 1.52 5.83 -8.41
N PHE A 521 2.11 7.01 -8.52
CA PHE A 521 2.05 8.04 -7.47
C PHE A 521 0.61 8.50 -7.19
N LYS A 522 -0.21 8.72 -8.23
CA LYS A 522 -1.65 9.01 -8.06
C LYS A 522 -2.40 7.82 -7.44
N ASP A 523 -2.09 6.58 -7.85
CA ASP A 523 -2.68 5.38 -7.25
C ASP A 523 -2.32 5.25 -5.75
N LEU A 524 -1.06 5.53 -5.38
CA LEU A 524 -0.60 5.53 -3.99
C LEU A 524 -1.23 6.65 -3.16
N LYS A 525 -1.33 7.87 -3.69
CA LYS A 525 -2.09 8.98 -3.07
C LYS A 525 -3.54 8.59 -2.78
N GLN A 526 -4.19 7.92 -3.73
CA GLN A 526 -5.56 7.45 -3.58
C GLN A 526 -5.66 6.32 -2.55
N ALA A 527 -4.72 5.37 -2.53
CA ALA A 527 -4.67 4.29 -1.55
C ALA A 527 -4.40 4.80 -0.11
N GLU A 528 -3.51 5.79 0.05
CA GLU A 528 -3.26 6.49 1.32
C GLU A 528 -4.52 7.17 1.86
N ALA A 529 -5.26 7.89 0.99
CA ALA A 529 -6.53 8.51 1.34
C ALA A 529 -7.62 7.48 1.69
N GLN A 530 -7.72 6.37 0.95
CA GLN A 530 -8.66 5.28 1.24
C GLN A 530 -8.32 4.56 2.56
N ALA A 531 -7.04 4.35 2.87
CA ALA A 531 -6.61 3.78 4.14
C ALA A 531 -6.94 4.70 5.32
N ARG A 532 -6.78 6.02 5.15
CA ARG A 532 -7.18 7.04 6.14
C ARG A 532 -8.70 7.04 6.37
N GLU A 533 -9.50 6.99 5.31
CA GLU A 533 -10.96 6.93 5.41
C GLU A 533 -11.44 5.63 6.08
N ALA A 534 -10.80 4.50 5.78
CA ALA A 534 -11.09 3.23 6.45
C ALA A 534 -10.73 3.22 7.95
N GLN A 535 -9.69 3.97 8.37
CA GLN A 535 -9.40 4.20 9.80
C GLN A 535 -10.52 5.01 10.46
N ILE A 536 -11.02 6.06 9.81
CA ILE A 536 -12.12 6.90 10.31
C ILE A 536 -13.39 6.05 10.47
N GLU A 537 -13.80 5.29 9.45
CA GLU A 537 -14.95 4.39 9.54
C GLU A 537 -14.78 3.29 10.60
N SER A 538 -13.59 2.70 10.75
CA SER A 538 -13.35 1.73 11.84
C SER A 538 -13.41 2.37 13.23
N ALA A 539 -13.05 3.65 13.37
CA ALA A 539 -13.11 4.37 14.63
C ALA A 539 -14.57 4.77 14.97
N LEU A 540 -15.33 5.21 13.96
CA LEU A 540 -16.78 5.46 14.04
C LEU A 540 -17.53 4.19 14.45
N GLU A 541 -17.27 3.05 13.80
CA GLU A 541 -17.96 1.78 14.08
C GLU A 541 -17.67 1.25 15.50
N ARG A 542 -16.45 1.47 16.04
CA ARG A 542 -16.13 1.11 17.43
C ARG A 542 -16.98 1.88 18.43
N VAL A 543 -17.09 3.20 18.26
CA VAL A 543 -17.97 4.03 19.10
C VAL A 543 -19.43 3.64 18.90
N ARG A 544 -19.87 3.41 17.66
CA ARG A 544 -21.23 2.92 17.34
C ARG A 544 -21.54 1.62 18.08
N SER A 545 -20.64 0.64 17.99
CA SER A 545 -20.80 -0.67 18.62
C SER A 545 -20.85 -0.59 20.14
N ARG A 546 -19.99 0.22 20.78
CA ARG A 546 -20.04 0.43 22.23
C ARG A 546 -21.35 1.07 22.66
N SER A 547 -21.78 2.14 21.98
CA SER A 547 -23.04 2.84 22.29
C SER A 547 -24.27 1.97 22.05
N MET A 548 -24.31 1.15 20.98
CA MET A 548 -25.40 0.18 20.76
C MET A 548 -25.43 -0.94 21.79
N GLY A 549 -24.28 -1.25 22.41
CA GLY A 549 -24.16 -2.28 23.44
C GLY A 549 -24.61 -1.85 24.83
N MET A 550 -24.79 -0.55 25.09
CA MET A 550 -25.14 -0.05 26.43
C MET A 550 -26.51 -0.58 26.88
N GLN A 551 -26.53 -1.23 28.04
CA GLN A 551 -27.74 -1.68 28.72
C GLN A 551 -28.14 -0.71 29.83
N HIS A 552 -27.17 -0.09 30.51
CA HIS A 552 -27.41 0.74 31.69
C HIS A 552 -26.71 2.11 31.62
N SER A 553 -27.27 3.10 32.33
CA SER A 553 -26.81 4.50 32.29
C SER A 553 -25.36 4.72 32.76
N TYR A 554 -24.84 3.89 33.66
CA TYR A 554 -23.44 3.98 34.12
C TYR A 554 -22.42 3.68 33.01
N GLU A 555 -22.84 3.07 31.89
CA GLU A 555 -21.92 2.76 30.78
C GLU A 555 -21.54 4.00 29.95
N LEU A 556 -22.31 5.08 30.04
CA LEU A 556 -22.11 6.31 29.27
C LEU A 556 -20.69 6.88 29.41
N THR A 557 -20.15 6.92 30.63
CA THR A 557 -18.79 7.42 30.89
C THR A 557 -17.71 6.56 30.20
N SER A 558 -17.89 5.24 30.14
CA SER A 558 -16.96 4.35 29.42
C SER A 558 -16.99 4.57 27.90
N THR A 559 -18.14 4.98 27.37
CA THR A 559 -18.31 5.33 25.96
C THR A 559 -17.60 6.65 25.63
N ALA A 560 -17.61 7.63 26.53
CA ALA A 560 -16.83 8.86 26.40
C ALA A 560 -15.31 8.57 26.41
N SER A 561 -14.84 7.67 27.28
CA SER A 561 -13.44 7.22 27.29
C SER A 561 -13.02 6.53 25.99
N LEU A 562 -13.89 5.71 25.39
CA LEU A 562 -13.61 5.07 24.10
C LEU A 562 -13.54 6.09 22.96
N LEU A 563 -14.43 7.09 22.95
CA LEU A 563 -14.43 8.19 21.97
C LEU A 563 -13.10 8.95 22.01
N PHE A 564 -12.63 9.32 23.21
CA PHE A 564 -11.33 9.96 23.41
C PHE A 564 -10.18 9.13 22.79
N GLN A 565 -10.11 7.83 23.09
CA GLN A 565 -9.10 6.92 22.52
C GLN A 565 -9.17 6.82 20.98
N GLN A 566 -10.39 6.84 20.40
CA GLN A 566 -10.55 6.76 18.95
C GLN A 566 -10.08 8.05 18.25
N ILE A 567 -10.37 9.21 18.82
CA ILE A 567 -9.94 10.51 18.29
C ILE A 567 -8.41 10.68 18.37
N GLN A 568 -7.79 10.24 19.49
CA GLN A 568 -6.32 10.12 19.57
C GLN A 568 -5.74 9.17 18.51
N THR A 569 -6.37 8.02 18.27
CA THR A 569 -5.93 7.04 17.25
C THR A 569 -5.99 7.63 15.84
N LEU A 570 -6.89 8.57 15.56
CA LEU A 570 -6.94 9.32 14.31
C LEU A 570 -5.91 10.45 14.22
N GLY A 571 -5.02 10.62 15.20
CA GLY A 571 -3.93 11.61 15.16
C GLY A 571 -4.36 13.03 15.48
N VAL A 572 -5.54 13.22 16.07
CA VAL A 572 -6.05 14.51 16.54
C VAL A 572 -6.13 14.46 18.08
N PRO A 573 -5.01 14.57 18.81
CA PRO A 573 -5.00 14.36 20.26
C PRO A 573 -5.73 15.52 20.98
N PRO A 574 -6.89 15.26 21.62
CA PRO A 574 -7.57 16.28 22.40
C PRO A 574 -7.00 16.29 23.83
N TRP A 575 -7.13 17.43 24.52
CA TRP A 575 -6.91 17.51 25.97
C TRP A 575 -7.98 16.70 26.73
N SER A 576 -9.23 16.80 26.28
CA SER A 576 -10.37 16.06 26.81
C SER A 576 -11.44 15.91 25.73
N CYS A 577 -12.18 14.82 25.75
CA CYS A 577 -13.24 14.53 24.79
C CYS A 577 -14.38 13.74 25.44
N GLY A 578 -15.61 14.03 25.07
CA GLY A 578 -16.79 13.38 25.63
C GLY A 578 -18.08 13.85 24.99
N PHE A 579 -19.17 13.80 25.76
CA PHE A 579 -20.48 14.22 25.28
C PHE A 579 -21.38 14.77 26.39
N ASN A 580 -22.34 15.59 25.96
CA ASN A 580 -23.21 16.38 26.79
C ASN A 580 -24.66 16.01 26.46
N ILE A 581 -25.40 15.50 27.45
CA ILE A 581 -26.80 15.06 27.33
C ILE A 581 -27.72 16.08 27.99
N TRP A 582 -28.73 16.54 27.26
CA TRP A 582 -29.54 17.69 27.68
C TRP A 582 -30.74 17.24 28.52
N GLU A 583 -30.98 17.95 29.63
CA GLU A 583 -32.01 17.60 30.61
C GLU A 583 -33.39 18.10 30.17
N GLN A 584 -34.46 17.49 30.71
CA GLN A 584 -35.82 17.86 30.38
C GLN A 584 -36.14 19.29 30.86
N GLY A 585 -36.07 20.25 29.94
CA GLY A 585 -36.22 21.69 30.22
C GLY A 585 -35.11 22.56 29.62
N ASP A 586 -34.11 21.97 28.97
CA ASP A 586 -33.08 22.62 28.14
C ASP A 586 -32.14 23.63 28.84
N SER A 587 -32.32 23.93 30.13
CA SER A 587 -31.48 24.86 30.90
C SER A 587 -30.27 24.22 31.58
N VAL A 588 -30.16 22.89 31.54
CA VAL A 588 -29.07 22.09 32.13
C VAL A 588 -28.69 20.95 31.19
N PHE A 589 -27.41 20.59 31.14
CA PHE A 589 -26.96 19.32 30.59
C PHE A 589 -26.13 18.52 31.60
N THR A 590 -26.17 17.20 31.49
CA THR A 590 -25.24 16.28 32.17
C THR A 590 -24.08 15.96 31.22
N SER A 591 -22.85 16.19 31.66
CA SER A 591 -21.62 16.00 30.89
C SER A 591 -20.92 14.68 31.24
N TYR A 592 -20.44 13.97 30.23
CA TYR A 592 -19.73 12.70 30.31
C TYR A 592 -18.41 12.83 29.56
N MET A 593 -17.30 13.05 30.27
CA MET A 593 -16.00 13.39 29.68
C MET A 593 -14.93 12.32 29.94
N GLY A 594 -14.18 11.94 28.91
CA GLY A 594 -13.01 11.09 28.99
C GLY A 594 -11.72 11.91 29.11
N GLY A 595 -10.90 11.60 30.11
CA GLY A 595 -9.62 12.27 30.37
C GLY A 595 -8.41 11.61 29.72
N GLY A 596 -7.27 12.33 29.74
CA GLY A 596 -5.99 11.94 29.15
C GLY A 596 -5.25 10.76 29.80
N SER A 597 -5.87 9.98 30.69
CA SER A 597 -5.31 8.73 31.22
C SER A 597 -6.42 7.74 31.57
N GLU A 598 -6.13 6.43 31.49
CA GLU A 598 -7.09 5.36 31.85
C GLU A 598 -7.52 5.43 33.34
N SER A 599 -6.74 6.12 34.17
CA SER A 599 -7.02 6.40 35.58
C SER A 599 -7.95 7.60 35.83
N PHE A 600 -8.21 8.46 34.84
CA PHE A 600 -8.98 9.69 35.00
C PHE A 600 -10.38 9.58 34.39
N VAL A 601 -11.24 8.83 35.08
CA VAL A 601 -12.68 8.72 34.79
C VAL A 601 -13.42 9.83 35.54
N LEU A 602 -14.15 10.69 34.82
CA LEU A 602 -15.00 11.72 35.40
C LEU A 602 -16.39 11.15 35.69
N GLU A 603 -16.86 11.28 36.94
CA GLU A 603 -18.29 11.07 37.24
C GLU A 603 -19.13 12.15 36.53
N ALA A 604 -20.34 11.79 36.13
CA ALA A 604 -21.16 12.65 35.30
C ALA A 604 -21.74 13.83 36.09
N TYR A 605 -21.46 15.06 35.66
CA TYR A 605 -21.81 16.30 36.38
C TYR A 605 -22.78 17.18 35.58
N LYS A 606 -23.60 17.95 36.29
CA LYS A 606 -24.61 18.85 35.71
C LYS A 606 -24.10 20.28 35.57
N ILE A 607 -24.28 20.87 34.40
CA ILE A 607 -23.87 22.24 34.08
C ILE A 607 -25.12 23.07 33.73
N PRO A 608 -25.37 24.19 34.45
CA PRO A 608 -26.34 25.20 34.04
C PRO A 608 -25.88 25.92 32.76
N LEU A 609 -26.77 26.01 31.78
CA LEU A 609 -26.50 26.67 30.49
C LEU A 609 -26.71 28.19 30.53
N THR A 610 -27.38 28.69 31.56
CA THR A 610 -27.90 30.06 31.63
C THR A 610 -27.02 31.05 32.42
N GLU A 611 -25.84 30.62 32.89
CA GLU A 611 -25.07 31.35 33.91
C GLU A 611 -23.69 31.86 33.46
N GLU A 612 -23.02 31.16 32.53
CA GLU A 612 -21.68 31.55 32.03
C GLU A 612 -21.65 31.55 30.49
N ALA A 613 -20.95 32.52 29.90
CA ALA A 613 -21.00 32.83 28.48
C ALA A 613 -20.70 31.64 27.55
N THR A 614 -19.71 30.82 27.90
CA THR A 614 -19.34 29.62 27.12
C THR A 614 -20.51 28.64 27.03
N PHE A 615 -21.16 28.35 28.16
CA PHE A 615 -22.33 27.46 28.19
C PHE A 615 -23.58 28.09 27.57
N ILE A 616 -23.75 29.42 27.67
CA ILE A 616 -24.80 30.15 26.93
C ILE A 616 -24.59 29.99 25.41
N HIS A 617 -23.37 30.15 24.91
CA HIS A 617 -23.08 29.94 23.48
C HIS A 617 -23.34 28.50 23.02
N PHE A 618 -23.18 27.50 23.90
CA PHE A 618 -23.53 26.11 23.59
C PHE A 618 -25.04 25.95 23.37
N GLN A 619 -25.87 26.64 24.17
CA GLN A 619 -27.32 26.70 23.96
C GLN A 619 -27.67 27.43 22.67
N GLU A 620 -27.11 28.62 22.44
CA GLU A 620 -27.35 29.36 21.20
C GLU A 620 -26.97 28.54 19.95
N SER A 621 -25.87 27.79 20.01
CA SER A 621 -25.42 26.95 18.91
C SER A 621 -26.43 25.86 18.55
N ARG A 622 -26.94 25.17 19.57
CA ARG A 622 -28.00 24.18 19.43
C ARG A 622 -29.27 24.81 18.85
N ASP A 623 -29.67 25.96 19.39
CA ASP A 623 -30.92 26.63 19.02
C ASP A 623 -30.86 27.29 17.62
N ARG A 624 -29.66 27.60 17.11
CA ARG A 624 -29.39 27.92 15.69
C ARG A 624 -29.42 26.71 14.75
N GLY A 625 -29.21 25.50 15.28
CA GLY A 625 -29.05 24.27 14.50
C GLY A 625 -27.66 24.11 13.88
N ASP A 626 -26.61 24.68 14.48
CA ASP A 626 -25.23 24.50 14.01
C ASP A 626 -24.83 23.02 14.09
N LYS A 627 -24.21 22.44 13.05
CA LYS A 627 -23.70 21.06 13.11
C LYS A 627 -22.42 20.91 13.91
N LEU A 628 -21.57 21.94 13.84
CA LEU A 628 -20.33 22.08 14.57
C LEU A 628 -20.20 23.55 14.99
N PHE A 629 -19.97 23.77 16.26
CA PHE A 629 -19.61 25.07 16.82
C PHE A 629 -18.21 25.01 17.40
N ILE A 630 -17.48 26.13 17.30
CA ILE A 630 -16.06 26.22 17.64
C ILE A 630 -15.91 27.47 18.50
N ASP A 631 -15.47 27.28 19.74
CA ASP A 631 -15.30 28.38 20.69
C ASP A 631 -13.88 28.42 21.23
N VAL A 632 -13.17 29.51 20.95
CA VAL A 632 -11.78 29.74 21.39
C VAL A 632 -11.79 30.45 22.74
N LEU A 633 -11.17 29.83 23.74
CA LEU A 633 -11.06 30.35 25.10
C LEU A 633 -9.59 30.63 25.43
N GLU A 634 -9.29 31.89 25.70
CA GLU A 634 -7.96 32.37 26.08
C GLU A 634 -8.05 33.54 27.07
N GLY A 635 -6.97 33.79 27.81
CA GLY A 635 -6.85 34.93 28.73
C GLY A 635 -7.97 35.02 29.79
N GLU A 636 -8.41 36.24 30.08
CA GLU A 636 -9.46 36.54 31.09
C GLU A 636 -10.77 35.76 30.84
N ARG A 637 -11.09 35.43 29.58
CA ARG A 637 -12.27 34.63 29.23
C ARG A 637 -12.15 33.19 29.73
N LEU A 638 -11.00 32.57 29.53
CA LEU A 638 -10.70 31.21 30.02
C LEU A 638 -10.60 31.18 31.55
N GLU A 639 -9.96 32.19 32.17
CA GLU A 639 -9.93 32.33 33.63
C GLU A 639 -11.33 32.50 34.24
N THR A 640 -12.24 33.19 33.55
CA THR A 640 -13.62 33.38 34.00
C THR A 640 -14.42 32.09 33.87
N HIS A 641 -14.30 31.39 32.74
CA HIS A 641 -14.92 30.07 32.52
C HIS A 641 -14.51 29.08 33.61
N TYR A 642 -13.21 28.89 33.87
CA TYR A 642 -12.75 27.97 34.92
C TYR A 642 -13.16 28.38 36.34
N ARG A 643 -13.19 29.69 36.63
CA ARG A 643 -13.63 30.21 37.94
C ARG A 643 -15.11 29.93 38.21
N TYR A 644 -15.96 30.02 37.18
CA TYR A 644 -17.35 29.57 37.26
C TYR A 644 -17.44 28.03 37.38
N PHE A 645 -16.66 27.31 36.56
CA PHE A 645 -16.68 25.85 36.53
C PHE A 645 -16.29 25.22 37.88
N PHE A 646 -15.31 25.80 38.59
CA PHE A 646 -14.95 25.40 39.98
C PHE A 646 -15.92 25.87 41.07
N SER A 647 -16.99 26.61 40.72
CA SER A 647 -18.08 26.90 41.64
C SER A 647 -19.19 25.83 41.60
N LEU A 648 -19.19 24.96 40.58
CA LEU A 648 -20.10 23.82 40.47
C LEU A 648 -19.73 22.69 41.45
N PRO A 649 -20.70 21.97 42.05
CA PRO A 649 -20.42 20.94 43.05
C PRO A 649 -19.49 19.82 42.55
N GLY A 650 -18.42 19.55 43.31
CA GLY A 650 -17.48 18.44 43.06
C GLY A 650 -16.44 18.67 41.95
N ILE A 651 -16.63 19.67 41.09
CA ILE A 651 -15.71 19.93 39.96
C ILE A 651 -14.33 20.37 40.46
N LYS A 652 -14.27 21.15 41.53
CA LYS A 652 -13.01 21.67 42.06
C LYS A 652 -12.10 20.54 42.55
N GLU A 653 -12.64 19.64 43.36
CA GLU A 653 -11.92 18.50 43.95
C GLU A 653 -11.38 17.55 42.87
N ILE A 654 -12.17 17.35 41.81
CA ILE A 654 -11.81 16.58 40.61
C ILE A 654 -10.56 17.16 39.91
N PHE A 655 -10.52 18.47 39.67
CA PHE A 655 -9.40 19.10 38.95
C PHE A 655 -8.19 19.37 39.84
N GLU A 656 -8.36 19.60 41.15
CA GLU A 656 -7.24 19.61 42.10
C GLU A 656 -6.54 18.25 42.16
N LYS A 657 -7.26 17.13 41.93
CA LYS A 657 -6.67 15.80 41.75
C LYS A 657 -5.99 15.64 40.38
N ALA A 658 -6.64 16.06 39.28
CA ALA A 658 -6.05 15.99 37.92
C ALA A 658 -4.67 16.68 37.84
N ALA A 659 -4.53 17.84 38.49
CA ALA A 659 -3.28 18.58 38.55
C ALA A 659 -2.18 17.87 39.35
N GLN A 660 -2.54 17.07 40.38
CA GLN A 660 -1.59 16.22 41.11
C GLN A 660 -1.12 15.02 40.28
N ASP A 661 -2.01 14.46 39.45
CA ASP A 661 -1.73 13.38 38.49
C ASP A 661 -0.98 13.88 37.23
N GLY A 662 -0.56 15.16 37.20
CA GLY A 662 0.28 15.73 36.13
C GLY A 662 -0.48 16.29 34.92
N LEU A 663 -1.81 16.45 35.02
CA LEU A 663 -2.66 17.04 33.98
C LEU A 663 -3.10 18.47 34.40
N PRO A 664 -2.27 19.51 34.17
CA PRO A 664 -2.65 20.89 34.45
C PRO A 664 -3.75 21.38 33.50
N LEU A 665 -4.42 22.46 33.92
CA LEU A 665 -5.40 23.16 33.08
C LEU A 665 -4.73 23.80 31.86
N PRO A 666 -5.36 23.75 30.68
CA PRO A 666 -5.02 24.60 29.54
C PRO A 666 -4.95 26.08 29.91
N THR A 667 -3.96 26.80 29.37
CA THR A 667 -3.91 28.27 29.34
C THR A 667 -4.51 28.85 28.06
N PHE A 668 -4.85 27.99 27.11
CA PHE A 668 -5.53 28.24 25.83
C PHE A 668 -6.26 26.94 25.45
N GLN A 669 -7.51 27.01 25.01
CA GLN A 669 -8.21 25.84 24.46
C GLN A 669 -9.22 26.22 23.38
N ILE A 670 -9.53 25.26 22.51
CA ILE A 670 -10.59 25.36 21.50
C ILE A 670 -11.62 24.26 21.76
N ASN A 671 -12.84 24.69 22.12
CA ASN A 671 -13.99 23.81 22.32
C ASN A 671 -14.67 23.55 20.96
N HIS A 672 -14.71 22.30 20.51
CA HIS A 672 -15.44 21.87 19.32
C HIS A 672 -16.69 21.10 19.76
N LEU A 673 -17.87 21.63 19.44
CA LEU A 673 -19.16 21.03 19.79
C LEU A 673 -19.86 20.53 18.53
N ALA A 674 -19.86 19.21 18.32
CA ALA A 674 -20.60 18.57 17.24
C ALA A 674 -22.00 18.18 17.74
N ASN A 675 -23.02 18.93 17.34
CA ASN A 675 -24.38 18.84 17.89
C ASN A 675 -25.18 17.66 17.29
N PHE A 676 -26.10 17.11 18.09
CA PHE A 676 -27.11 16.11 17.73
C PHE A 676 -28.42 16.37 18.49
N SER A 677 -29.52 15.71 18.11
CA SER A 677 -30.87 15.96 18.63
C SER A 677 -31.07 15.84 20.15
N HIS A 678 -30.20 15.11 20.85
CA HIS A 678 -30.21 14.97 22.31
C HIS A 678 -28.98 15.60 22.99
N GLY A 679 -28.11 16.30 22.24
CA GLY A 679 -27.01 17.07 22.81
C GLY A 679 -25.82 17.35 21.89
N ASN A 680 -24.60 17.16 22.39
CA ASN A 680 -23.39 17.35 21.58
C ASN A 680 -22.23 16.45 22.01
N LEU A 681 -21.36 16.10 21.06
CA LEU A 681 -20.01 15.62 21.37
C LEU A 681 -19.10 16.84 21.54
N MET A 682 -18.22 16.78 22.53
CA MET A 682 -17.27 17.85 22.85
C MET A 682 -15.84 17.35 22.65
N PHE A 683 -15.04 18.10 21.89
CA PHE A 683 -13.61 17.84 21.66
C PHE A 683 -12.83 19.11 22.01
N ILE A 684 -11.93 19.04 22.98
CA ILE A 684 -11.14 20.19 23.44
C ILE A 684 -9.70 20.04 22.96
N THR A 685 -9.20 20.97 22.14
CA THR A 685 -7.82 20.92 21.60
C THR A 685 -6.99 22.13 22.00
N TYR A 686 -5.66 22.01 21.89
CA TYR A 686 -4.71 23.09 22.10
C TYR A 686 -4.38 23.89 20.82
N GLU A 687 -4.66 23.32 19.65
CA GLU A 687 -4.35 23.90 18.34
C GLU A 687 -5.58 23.77 17.41
N PRO A 688 -5.75 24.66 16.40
CA PRO A 688 -6.81 24.54 15.42
C PRO A 688 -6.62 23.31 14.52
N CYS A 689 -7.63 22.44 14.46
CA CYS A 689 -7.61 21.19 13.68
C CYS A 689 -8.73 21.17 12.61
N PRO A 690 -8.70 22.07 11.60
CA PRO A 690 -9.78 22.19 10.61
C PRO A 690 -10.03 20.90 9.80
N GLU A 691 -9.00 20.09 9.59
CA GLU A 691 -9.08 18.76 8.97
C GLU A 691 -9.84 17.71 9.80
N ALA A 692 -10.04 17.95 11.10
CA ALA A 692 -10.80 17.08 12.00
C ALA A 692 -12.30 17.41 12.05
N HIS A 693 -12.73 18.57 11.53
CA HIS A 693 -14.10 19.07 11.70
C HIS A 693 -15.19 18.15 11.12
N ASP A 694 -14.96 17.56 9.93
CA ASP A 694 -15.89 16.58 9.35
C ASP A 694 -15.94 15.28 10.18
N ILE A 695 -14.80 14.84 10.71
CA ILE A 695 -14.68 13.67 11.57
C ILE A 695 -15.52 13.87 12.84
N PHE A 696 -15.43 15.02 13.50
CA PHE A 696 -16.25 15.37 14.67
C PHE A 696 -17.76 15.33 14.37
N ILE A 697 -18.20 15.88 13.24
CA ILE A 697 -19.60 15.86 12.79
C ILE A 697 -20.07 14.42 12.52
N ARG A 698 -19.22 13.59 11.91
CA ARG A 698 -19.51 12.16 11.65
C ARG A 698 -19.65 11.37 12.95
N PHE A 699 -18.79 11.60 13.94
CA PHE A 699 -18.92 10.98 15.26
C PHE A 699 -20.24 11.36 15.95
N ALA A 700 -20.65 12.64 15.91
CA ALA A 700 -21.90 13.08 16.54
C ALA A 700 -23.13 12.41 15.92
N LYS A 701 -23.19 12.35 14.58
CA LYS A 701 -24.25 11.65 13.84
C LYS A 701 -24.29 10.14 14.12
N VAL A 702 -23.13 9.50 14.27
CA VAL A 702 -23.04 8.07 14.60
C VAL A 702 -23.46 7.81 16.05
N PHE A 703 -23.03 8.66 16.98
CA PHE A 703 -23.44 8.59 18.38
C PHE A 703 -24.95 8.78 18.53
N GLU A 704 -25.54 9.81 17.90
CA GLU A 704 -26.97 10.11 17.89
C GLU A 704 -27.84 8.89 17.60
N GLN A 705 -27.59 8.21 16.46
CA GLN A 705 -28.35 7.05 16.01
C GLN A 705 -28.39 5.92 17.04
N THR A 706 -27.32 5.78 17.82
CA THR A 706 -27.18 4.77 18.86
C THR A 706 -27.73 5.21 20.21
N TYR A 707 -27.62 6.50 20.52
CA TYR A 707 -28.12 7.07 21.76
C TYR A 707 -29.66 7.09 21.79
N THR A 708 -30.32 7.43 20.68
CA THR A 708 -31.78 7.28 20.57
C THR A 708 -32.22 5.83 20.80
N ARG A 709 -31.42 4.84 20.38
CA ARG A 709 -31.71 3.42 20.64
C ARG A 709 -31.49 3.01 22.10
N PHE A 710 -30.54 3.62 22.79
CA PHE A 710 -30.38 3.47 24.24
C PHE A 710 -31.59 4.05 25.01
N LEU A 711 -32.12 5.21 24.58
CA LEU A 711 -33.34 5.80 25.17
C LEU A 711 -34.57 4.89 25.04
N ASP A 712 -34.75 4.21 23.90
CA ASP A 712 -35.79 3.18 23.73
C ASP A 712 -35.65 2.03 24.75
N LEU A 713 -34.42 1.54 24.95
CA LEU A 713 -34.13 0.43 25.86
C LEU A 713 -34.36 0.81 27.33
N HIS A 714 -33.84 1.96 27.76
CA HIS A 714 -34.06 2.50 29.11
C HIS A 714 -35.55 2.72 29.41
N LYS A 715 -36.32 3.17 28.42
CA LYS A 715 -37.79 3.28 28.53
C LYS A 715 -38.48 1.91 28.66
N ALA A 716 -37.99 0.89 27.95
CA ALA A 716 -38.50 -0.47 28.06
C ALA A 716 -38.15 -1.13 29.42
N GLU A 717 -36.97 -0.85 29.97
CA GLU A 717 -36.56 -1.30 31.31
C GLU A 717 -37.49 -0.74 32.40
N ALA A 718 -37.77 0.57 32.36
CA ALA A 718 -38.72 1.21 33.27
C ALA A 718 -40.15 0.61 33.14
N GLN A 719 -40.60 0.32 31.92
CA GLN A 719 -41.89 -0.36 31.69
C GLN A 719 -41.90 -1.81 32.20
N ALA A 720 -40.80 -2.55 32.09
CA ALA A 720 -40.68 -3.90 32.63
C ALA A 720 -40.71 -3.91 34.16
N ARG A 721 -40.05 -2.94 34.81
CA ARG A 721 -40.09 -2.76 36.27
C ARG A 721 -41.51 -2.47 36.77
N GLU A 722 -42.24 -1.58 36.11
CA GLU A 722 -43.63 -1.25 36.47
C GLU A 722 -44.58 -2.44 36.24
N ALA A 723 -44.43 -3.17 35.14
CA ALA A 723 -45.19 -4.39 34.88
C ALA A 723 -44.93 -5.49 35.94
N HIS A 724 -43.72 -5.54 36.50
CA HIS A 724 -43.39 -6.44 37.60
C HIS A 724 -44.08 -6.05 38.91
N ILE A 725 -44.23 -4.75 39.19
CA ILE A 725 -44.96 -4.23 40.36
C ILE A 725 -46.46 -4.55 40.27
N GLU A 726 -47.13 -4.30 39.12
CA GLU A 726 -48.55 -4.70 38.99
C GLU A 726 -48.74 -6.23 39.01
N ALA A 727 -47.82 -7.02 38.44
CA ALA A 727 -47.88 -8.48 38.57
C ALA A 727 -47.77 -8.94 40.04
N ALA A 728 -46.98 -8.25 40.86
CA ALA A 728 -46.84 -8.51 42.29
C ALA A 728 -48.12 -8.14 43.07
N LEU A 729 -48.72 -6.97 42.77
CA LEU A 729 -50.00 -6.54 43.34
C LEU A 729 -51.15 -7.49 42.97
N GLU A 730 -51.20 -7.95 41.71
CA GLU A 730 -52.27 -8.83 41.22
C GLU A 730 -52.20 -10.24 41.83
N ARG A 731 -51.00 -10.76 42.14
CA ARG A 731 -50.85 -12.04 42.87
C ARG A 731 -51.51 -11.97 44.25
N VAL A 732 -51.40 -10.84 44.96
CA VAL A 732 -52.09 -10.62 46.24
C VAL A 732 -53.61 -10.56 46.01
N ARG A 733 -54.09 -9.71 45.08
CA ARG A 733 -55.53 -9.62 44.75
C ARG A 733 -56.13 -10.99 44.38
N SER A 734 -55.39 -11.81 43.65
CA SER A 734 -55.80 -13.17 43.27
C SER A 734 -55.94 -14.10 44.48
N ARG A 735 -54.97 -14.10 45.41
CA ARG A 735 -55.06 -14.88 46.66
C ARG A 735 -56.23 -14.40 47.54
N THR A 736 -56.48 -13.09 47.60
CA THR A 736 -57.63 -12.48 48.29
C THR A 736 -58.96 -12.98 47.74
N MET A 737 -59.12 -12.97 46.41
CA MET A 737 -60.35 -13.47 45.76
C MET A 737 -60.54 -14.98 45.96
N ALA A 738 -59.46 -15.74 46.11
CA ALA A 738 -59.51 -17.17 46.38
C ALA A 738 -59.96 -17.55 47.81
N MET A 739 -59.95 -16.62 48.78
CA MET A 739 -60.31 -16.91 50.18
C MET A 739 -61.72 -17.50 50.32
N GLN A 740 -61.83 -18.65 50.99
CA GLN A 740 -63.09 -19.34 51.30
C GLN A 740 -63.48 -19.25 52.78
N ARG A 741 -62.51 -19.07 53.69
CA ARG A 741 -62.69 -18.88 55.13
C ARG A 741 -61.97 -17.64 55.65
N SER A 742 -62.45 -17.07 56.75
CA SER A 742 -61.80 -15.93 57.43
C SER A 742 -60.41 -16.28 57.99
N GLU A 743 -60.20 -17.53 58.38
CA GLU A 743 -58.91 -18.07 58.87
C GLU A 743 -57.75 -17.89 57.86
N GLU A 744 -58.05 -17.73 56.55
CA GLU A 744 -57.05 -17.63 55.49
C GLU A 744 -56.34 -16.26 55.37
N LEU A 745 -56.67 -15.28 56.22
CA LEU A 745 -56.10 -13.92 56.14
C LEU A 745 -54.56 -13.92 56.26
N GLY A 746 -54.00 -14.83 57.07
CA GLY A 746 -52.55 -15.00 57.24
C GLY A 746 -51.84 -15.34 55.94
N ASP A 747 -52.33 -16.34 55.20
CA ASP A 747 -51.78 -16.76 53.90
C ASP A 747 -51.65 -15.60 52.90
N VAL A 748 -52.63 -14.67 52.91
CA VAL A 748 -52.65 -13.54 51.98
C VAL A 748 -51.60 -12.50 52.35
N ALA A 749 -51.40 -12.28 53.66
CA ALA A 749 -50.35 -11.42 54.17
C ALA A 749 -48.96 -12.03 53.93
N GLU A 750 -48.77 -13.35 54.10
CA GLU A 750 -47.51 -14.04 53.75
C GLU A 750 -47.14 -13.78 52.28
N ILE A 751 -48.11 -13.96 51.38
CA ILE A 751 -47.91 -13.72 49.95
C ILE A 751 -47.59 -12.24 49.67
N LEU A 752 -48.27 -11.29 50.32
CA LEU A 752 -47.96 -9.86 50.20
C LEU A 752 -46.50 -9.56 50.59
N PHE A 753 -46.05 -10.06 51.73
CA PHE A 753 -44.70 -9.82 52.24
C PHE A 753 -43.64 -10.45 51.35
N LYS A 754 -43.87 -11.67 50.85
CA LYS A 754 -43.02 -12.32 49.83
C LYS A 754 -42.98 -11.52 48.53
N GLN A 755 -44.08 -10.91 48.11
CA GLN A 755 -44.10 -10.06 46.92
C GLN A 755 -43.29 -8.77 47.08
N VAL A 756 -43.29 -8.16 48.27
CA VAL A 756 -42.41 -7.02 48.57
C VAL A 756 -40.93 -7.43 48.50
N GLN A 757 -40.58 -8.62 49.00
CA GLN A 757 -39.23 -9.18 48.89
C GLN A 757 -38.82 -9.51 47.45
N GLU A 758 -39.71 -10.09 46.65
CA GLU A 758 -39.47 -10.39 45.22
C GLU A 758 -39.23 -9.11 44.39
N LEU A 759 -39.81 -7.97 44.78
CA LEU A 759 -39.52 -6.66 44.16
C LEU A 759 -38.14 -6.08 44.55
N GLY A 760 -37.38 -6.74 45.43
CA GLY A 760 -36.04 -6.35 45.86
C GLY A 760 -36.00 -5.53 47.17
N ILE A 761 -37.14 -5.26 47.79
CA ILE A 761 -37.22 -4.53 49.06
C ILE A 761 -37.00 -5.53 50.21
N GLN A 762 -36.01 -5.31 51.07
CA GLN A 762 -35.62 -6.26 52.13
C GLN A 762 -35.98 -5.72 53.53
N PRO A 763 -37.23 -5.93 54.00
CA PRO A 763 -37.64 -5.55 55.36
C PRO A 763 -37.11 -6.53 56.41
N TRP A 764 -36.85 -6.00 57.60
CA TRP A 764 -36.52 -6.73 58.84
C TRP A 764 -37.73 -7.45 59.43
N THR A 765 -38.90 -6.81 59.39
CA THR A 765 -40.20 -7.38 59.76
C THR A 765 -41.29 -6.67 58.95
N THR A 766 -42.36 -7.39 58.69
CA THR A 766 -43.54 -6.93 57.97
C THR A 766 -44.79 -7.36 58.73
N GLY A 767 -45.82 -6.53 58.72
CA GLY A 767 -47.06 -6.88 59.41
C GLY A 767 -48.27 -6.14 58.90
N PHE A 768 -49.40 -6.48 59.50
CA PHE A 768 -50.61 -5.70 59.42
C PHE A 768 -51.17 -5.46 60.83
N ASN A 769 -51.80 -4.31 61.05
CA ASN A 769 -52.32 -3.93 62.36
C ASN A 769 -53.82 -3.66 62.25
N ILE A 770 -54.64 -4.31 63.08
CA ILE A 770 -56.09 -4.11 63.13
C ILE A 770 -56.41 -3.07 64.22
N TRP A 771 -56.97 -1.92 63.83
CA TRP A 771 -57.09 -0.74 64.68
C TRP A 771 -58.37 -0.73 65.52
N ASN A 772 -58.29 -0.21 66.76
CA ASN A 772 -59.47 0.08 67.57
C ASN A 772 -60.15 1.40 67.14
N GLU A 773 -61.41 1.61 67.52
CA GLU A 773 -62.20 2.79 67.09
C GLU A 773 -61.60 4.15 67.51
N GLY A 774 -60.81 4.18 68.60
CA GLY A 774 -60.10 5.39 69.05
C GLY A 774 -58.79 5.67 68.32
N ASN A 775 -58.23 4.69 67.61
CA ASN A 775 -56.83 4.66 67.14
C ASN A 775 -55.82 4.80 68.30
N ASP A 776 -56.15 4.24 69.47
CA ASP A 776 -55.35 4.22 70.70
C ASP A 776 -54.62 2.88 70.90
N SER A 777 -55.09 1.82 70.24
CA SER A 777 -54.44 0.51 70.22
C SER A 777 -54.74 -0.24 68.93
N TYR A 778 -53.88 -1.21 68.60
CA TYR A 778 -54.13 -2.17 67.53
C TYR A 778 -53.82 -3.61 67.98
N VAL A 779 -54.42 -4.58 67.28
CA VAL A 779 -53.95 -5.98 67.29
C VAL A 779 -52.94 -6.14 66.17
N ASP A 780 -51.72 -6.50 66.52
CA ASP A 780 -50.56 -6.59 65.64
C ASP A 780 -50.38 -8.01 65.09
N TRP A 781 -50.13 -8.12 63.78
CA TRP A 781 -49.89 -9.38 63.07
C TRP A 781 -48.58 -9.26 62.30
N ILE A 782 -47.47 -9.69 62.90
CA ILE A 782 -46.12 -9.52 62.35
C ILE A 782 -45.48 -10.84 61.90
N THR A 783 -44.54 -10.72 60.96
CA THR A 783 -43.54 -11.74 60.68
C THR A 783 -42.33 -11.60 61.60
N ASN A 784 -41.71 -12.73 61.92
CA ASN A 784 -40.36 -12.78 62.47
C ASN A 784 -39.32 -12.55 61.34
N PRO A 785 -38.04 -12.30 61.64
CA PRO A 785 -37.01 -12.02 60.62
C PRO A 785 -36.70 -13.18 59.66
N THR A 786 -37.30 -14.36 59.87
CA THR A 786 -37.24 -15.52 58.96
C THR A 786 -38.53 -15.71 58.15
N GLY A 787 -39.48 -14.76 58.23
CA GLY A 787 -40.71 -14.69 57.43
C GLY A 787 -41.96 -15.35 58.03
N GLY A 788 -41.83 -16.11 59.13
CA GLY A 788 -42.97 -16.80 59.75
C GLY A 788 -43.82 -15.88 60.65
N PHE A 789 -45.13 -16.07 60.68
CA PHE A 789 -46.03 -15.30 61.56
C PHE A 789 -45.80 -15.56 63.05
N VAL A 790 -45.95 -14.49 63.83
CA VAL A 790 -46.06 -14.51 65.30
C VAL A 790 -47.54 -14.56 65.69
N GLU A 791 -47.89 -15.19 66.83
CA GLU A 791 -49.26 -15.11 67.36
C GLU A 791 -49.67 -13.65 67.62
N PRO A 792 -50.91 -13.23 67.30
CA PRO A 792 -51.30 -11.81 67.40
C PRO A 792 -51.35 -11.30 68.84
N TYR A 793 -50.96 -10.05 69.03
CA TYR A 793 -50.97 -9.38 70.34
C TYR A 793 -51.48 -7.94 70.25
N THR A 794 -51.99 -7.38 71.35
CA THR A 794 -52.46 -5.99 71.39
C THR A 794 -51.33 -5.05 71.82
N VAL A 795 -51.15 -3.94 71.10
CA VAL A 795 -50.21 -2.87 71.43
C VAL A 795 -51.00 -1.64 71.91
N ASP A 796 -50.73 -1.17 73.12
CA ASP A 796 -51.26 0.10 73.63
C ASP A 796 -50.38 1.26 73.17
N LEU A 797 -50.92 2.10 72.28
CA LEU A 797 -50.16 3.15 71.63
C LEU A 797 -50.01 4.42 72.50
N THR A 798 -50.70 4.50 73.64
CA THR A 798 -50.63 5.67 74.54
C THR A 798 -49.37 5.66 75.41
N THR A 799 -48.80 4.48 75.64
CA THR A 799 -47.75 4.20 76.64
C THR A 799 -46.42 4.92 76.40
N HIS A 800 -45.92 4.94 75.17
CA HIS A 800 -44.54 5.32 74.85
C HIS A 800 -44.47 6.29 73.66
N PRO A 801 -43.51 7.23 73.60
CA PRO A 801 -43.43 8.21 72.52
C PRO A 801 -43.40 7.59 71.11
N PHE A 802 -42.66 6.48 70.93
CA PHE A 802 -42.63 5.74 69.66
C PHE A 802 -44.02 5.34 69.15
N PHE A 803 -44.86 4.78 70.03
CA PHE A 803 -46.21 4.36 69.64
C PHE A 803 -47.19 5.53 69.55
N ARG A 804 -47.00 6.58 70.36
CA ARG A 804 -47.80 7.79 70.29
C ARG A 804 -47.63 8.50 68.95
N GLU A 805 -46.43 8.57 68.38
CA GLU A 805 -46.25 9.13 67.03
C GLU A 805 -47.06 8.36 65.97
N ILE A 806 -47.06 7.02 66.02
CA ILE A 806 -47.82 6.18 65.07
C ILE A 806 -49.35 6.40 65.25
N SER A 807 -49.83 6.49 66.49
CA SER A 807 -51.23 6.82 66.80
C SER A 807 -51.60 8.24 66.35
N GLU A 808 -50.72 9.23 66.58
CA GLU A 808 -50.94 10.62 66.21
C GLU A 808 -50.92 10.80 64.69
N ALA A 809 -49.98 10.19 63.96
CA ALA A 809 -49.98 10.16 62.50
C ALA A 809 -51.29 9.61 61.93
N LYS A 810 -51.78 8.50 62.49
CA LYS A 810 -53.08 7.94 62.11
C LYS A 810 -54.24 8.91 62.40
N LYS A 811 -54.23 9.59 63.55
CA LYS A 811 -55.25 10.58 63.96
C LYS A 811 -55.17 11.91 63.19
N ARG A 812 -54.00 12.27 62.66
CA ARG A 812 -53.78 13.41 61.74
C ARG A 812 -54.36 13.14 60.34
N GLY A 813 -54.70 11.89 60.03
CA GLY A 813 -55.30 11.49 58.76
C GLY A 813 -54.29 11.23 57.64
N GLU A 814 -53.04 10.90 58.00
CA GLU A 814 -52.01 10.49 57.04
C GLU A 814 -52.39 9.17 56.37
N ASP A 815 -52.06 9.00 55.08
CA ASP A 815 -52.21 7.74 54.32
C ASP A 815 -50.96 6.86 54.45
N PHE A 816 -49.80 7.49 54.60
CA PHE A 816 -48.49 6.87 54.77
C PHE A 816 -47.60 7.71 55.67
N HIS A 817 -46.99 7.06 56.67
CA HIS A 817 -46.09 7.68 57.63
C HIS A 817 -44.78 6.90 57.69
N ALA A 818 -43.64 7.58 57.58
CA ALA A 818 -42.32 6.97 57.61
C ALA A 818 -41.35 7.75 58.49
N PHE A 819 -40.66 7.05 59.41
CA PHE A 819 -39.74 7.67 60.36
C PHE A 819 -38.61 6.73 60.81
N GLU A 820 -37.41 7.29 60.98
CA GLU A 820 -36.25 6.59 61.53
C GLU A 820 -36.23 6.66 63.06
N ILE A 821 -35.79 5.57 63.70
CA ILE A 821 -35.45 5.53 65.13
C ILE A 821 -34.20 4.66 65.33
N SER A 822 -33.36 5.01 66.30
CA SER A 822 -32.11 4.30 66.61
C SER A 822 -31.68 4.51 68.07
N GLY A 823 -30.74 3.70 68.55
CA GLY A 823 -30.16 3.81 69.89
C GLY A 823 -31.12 3.42 71.01
N GLU A 824 -30.95 4.05 72.19
CA GLU A 824 -31.71 3.73 73.40
C GLU A 824 -33.25 3.80 73.21
N PRO A 825 -33.84 4.82 72.55
CA PRO A 825 -35.29 4.87 72.33
C PRO A 825 -35.89 3.70 71.53
N LEU A 826 -35.08 3.02 70.70
CA LEU A 826 -35.48 1.80 69.99
C LEU A 826 -35.34 0.56 70.88
N ALA A 827 -34.33 0.50 71.75
CA ALA A 827 -34.22 -0.56 72.75
C ALA A 827 -35.38 -0.50 73.75
N GLU A 828 -35.81 0.69 74.15
CA GLU A 828 -36.97 0.92 75.03
C GLU A 828 -38.29 0.46 74.38
N SER A 829 -38.53 0.77 73.09
CA SER A 829 -39.77 0.34 72.42
C SER A 829 -39.83 -1.18 72.23
N TYR A 830 -38.72 -1.85 71.90
CA TYR A 830 -38.65 -3.32 71.86
C TYR A 830 -38.83 -3.95 73.24
N ALA A 831 -38.24 -3.41 74.29
CA ALA A 831 -38.48 -3.89 75.66
C ALA A 831 -39.96 -3.78 76.07
N LEU A 832 -40.66 -2.74 75.60
CA LEU A 832 -42.09 -2.57 75.85
C LEU A 832 -42.96 -3.55 75.05
N LEU A 833 -42.63 -3.85 73.79
CA LEU A 833 -43.28 -4.92 73.00
C LEU A 833 -43.18 -6.29 73.70
N VAL A 834 -41.98 -6.64 74.19
CA VAL A 834 -41.76 -7.86 74.97
C VAL A 834 -42.62 -7.86 76.25
N SER A 835 -42.90 -6.70 76.85
CA SER A 835 -43.78 -6.60 78.02
C SER A 835 -45.28 -6.77 77.70
N PHE A 836 -45.73 -6.35 76.51
CA PHE A 836 -47.11 -6.55 76.06
C PHE A 836 -47.38 -8.02 75.69
N ALA A 837 -46.40 -8.68 75.06
CA ALA A 837 -46.56 -10.02 74.52
C ALA A 837 -45.38 -10.98 74.86
N PRO A 838 -45.11 -11.28 76.15
CA PRO A 838 -43.90 -12.02 76.54
C PRO A 838 -43.75 -13.37 75.83
N LYS A 839 -44.83 -14.15 75.76
CA LYS A 839 -44.84 -15.49 75.12
C LYS A 839 -44.59 -15.43 73.61
N GLN A 840 -45.11 -14.38 72.96
CA GLN A 840 -44.96 -14.15 71.54
C GLN A 840 -43.51 -13.80 71.20
N PHE A 841 -42.85 -12.99 72.04
CA PHE A 841 -41.44 -12.63 71.88
C PHE A 841 -40.44 -13.66 72.44
N GLU A 842 -40.83 -14.61 73.31
CA GLU A 842 -39.98 -15.73 73.73
C GLU A 842 -39.41 -16.49 72.52
N GLY A 843 -40.24 -16.81 71.52
CA GLY A 843 -39.81 -17.46 70.28
C GLY A 843 -38.97 -16.55 69.38
N PHE A 844 -39.25 -15.25 69.37
CA PHE A 844 -38.48 -14.25 68.60
C PHE A 844 -37.05 -14.13 69.17
N LEU A 845 -36.91 -14.03 70.49
CA LEU A 845 -35.62 -13.96 71.19
C LEU A 845 -34.82 -15.27 71.07
N ALA A 846 -35.50 -16.42 71.01
CA ALA A 846 -34.87 -17.72 70.79
C ALA A 846 -34.35 -17.94 69.35
N SER A 847 -34.74 -17.11 68.38
CA SER A 847 -34.38 -17.28 66.96
C SER A 847 -32.90 -16.98 66.64
N GLY A 848 -32.16 -16.34 67.55
CA GLY A 848 -30.77 -15.93 67.33
C GLY A 848 -30.60 -14.63 66.53
N HIS A 849 -31.70 -14.02 66.06
CA HIS A 849 -31.70 -12.71 65.40
C HIS A 849 -31.79 -11.58 66.44
N PRO A 850 -30.76 -10.72 66.61
CA PRO A 850 -30.81 -9.61 67.56
C PRO A 850 -31.73 -8.48 67.05
N PHE A 851 -32.37 -7.75 67.96
CA PHE A 851 -33.11 -6.55 67.57
C PHE A 851 -32.19 -5.49 66.93
N PRO A 852 -32.67 -4.75 65.91
CA PRO A 852 -31.87 -3.76 65.20
C PRO A 852 -31.56 -2.55 66.09
N THR A 853 -30.37 -1.97 65.92
CA THR A 853 -29.94 -0.76 66.65
C THR A 853 -30.36 0.54 65.94
N ARG A 854 -30.87 0.43 64.72
CA ARG A 854 -31.41 1.49 63.86
C ARG A 854 -32.43 0.86 62.92
N GLN A 855 -33.57 1.50 62.71
CA GLN A 855 -34.57 1.07 61.73
C GLN A 855 -35.40 2.24 61.20
N ILE A 856 -35.92 2.09 59.99
CA ILE A 856 -36.92 2.99 59.40
C ILE A 856 -38.26 2.25 59.41
N ASN A 857 -39.25 2.86 60.05
CA ASN A 857 -40.60 2.31 60.19
C ASN A 857 -41.48 2.95 59.11
N HIS A 858 -42.26 2.15 58.38
CA HIS A 858 -43.18 2.63 57.36
C HIS A 858 -44.57 2.05 57.67
N TYR A 859 -45.54 2.92 57.89
CA TYR A 859 -46.94 2.55 58.11
C TYR A 859 -47.80 3.04 56.95
N VAL A 860 -48.64 2.16 56.42
CA VAL A 860 -49.68 2.49 55.44
C VAL A 860 -51.03 2.37 56.14
N PHE A 861 -51.81 3.44 56.18
CA PHE A 861 -52.97 3.56 57.07
C PHE A 861 -54.31 3.40 56.31
N GLY A 862 -54.89 2.20 56.31
CA GLY A 862 -56.25 1.93 55.81
C GLY A 862 -57.36 2.34 56.81
N THR A 863 -58.61 1.95 56.58
CA THR A 863 -59.76 2.43 57.39
C THR A 863 -59.88 1.67 58.71
N GLN A 864 -59.64 0.36 58.70
CA GLN A 864 -59.66 -0.52 59.88
C GLN A 864 -58.40 -1.37 60.03
N VAL A 865 -57.62 -1.52 58.95
CA VAL A 865 -56.33 -2.21 58.93
C VAL A 865 -55.23 -1.27 58.46
N GLY A 866 -54.02 -1.44 58.95
CA GLY A 866 -52.81 -0.83 58.39
C GLY A 866 -51.82 -1.90 57.94
N LEU A 867 -50.88 -1.54 57.06
CA LEU A 867 -49.66 -2.32 56.81
C LEU A 867 -48.47 -1.66 57.49
N MET A 868 -47.52 -2.50 57.92
CA MET A 868 -46.27 -2.10 58.55
C MET A 868 -45.09 -2.76 57.83
N PHE A 869 -44.08 -1.96 57.48
CA PHE A 869 -42.80 -2.43 56.93
C PHE A 869 -41.65 -1.75 57.67
N ILE A 870 -40.75 -2.54 58.27
CA ILE A 870 -39.58 -2.02 58.97
C ILE A 870 -38.33 -2.41 58.18
N THR A 871 -37.47 -1.45 57.80
CA THR A 871 -36.24 -1.69 57.03
C THR A 871 -35.00 -1.23 57.82
N PRO A 872 -33.80 -1.80 57.54
CA PRO A 872 -32.55 -1.34 58.15
C PRO A 872 -32.04 -0.01 57.55
N GLU A 873 -32.34 0.25 56.27
CA GLU A 873 -31.90 1.44 55.53
C GLU A 873 -33.09 2.15 54.84
N PRO A 874 -33.01 3.47 54.58
CA PRO A 874 -34.07 4.22 53.92
C PRO A 874 -34.31 3.76 52.48
N CYS A 875 -35.56 3.51 52.11
CA CYS A 875 -35.98 3.07 50.77
C CYS A 875 -37.09 3.97 50.21
N PRO A 876 -36.82 5.26 49.92
CA PRO A 876 -37.84 6.21 49.43
C PRO A 876 -38.54 5.76 48.15
N GLU A 877 -37.84 5.03 47.28
CA GLU A 877 -38.37 4.41 46.06
C GLU A 877 -39.43 3.31 46.33
N ALA A 878 -39.45 2.73 47.53
CA ALA A 878 -40.46 1.75 47.94
C ALA A 878 -41.77 2.40 48.46
N HIS A 879 -41.79 3.71 48.74
CA HIS A 879 -42.94 4.36 49.41
C HIS A 879 -44.24 4.33 48.58
N ASP A 880 -44.16 4.39 47.24
CA ASP A 880 -45.32 4.21 46.37
C ASP A 880 -45.80 2.74 46.35
N ILE A 881 -44.85 1.80 46.27
CA ILE A 881 -45.10 0.36 46.28
C ILE A 881 -45.83 -0.05 47.56
N PHE A 882 -45.36 0.42 48.73
CA PHE A 882 -46.03 0.18 50.03
C PHE A 882 -47.49 0.71 50.03
N LYS A 883 -47.72 1.94 49.56
CA LYS A 883 -49.08 2.51 49.46
C LYS A 883 -49.99 1.71 48.54
N ARG A 884 -49.47 1.23 47.40
CA ARG A 884 -50.21 0.37 46.46
C ARG A 884 -50.56 -0.98 47.08
N PHE A 885 -49.66 -1.60 47.83
CA PHE A 885 -49.96 -2.83 48.59
C PHE A 885 -50.99 -2.59 49.71
N GLY A 886 -50.92 -1.49 50.46
CA GLY A 886 -51.91 -1.16 51.50
C GLY A 886 -53.32 -1.05 50.95
N LYS A 887 -53.49 -0.43 49.77
CA LYS A 887 -54.78 -0.36 49.07
C LYS A 887 -55.33 -1.73 48.65
N VAL A 888 -54.47 -2.69 48.33
CA VAL A 888 -54.86 -4.09 48.05
C VAL A 888 -55.18 -4.85 49.34
N PHE A 889 -54.46 -4.57 50.44
CA PHE A 889 -54.72 -5.23 51.71
C PHE A 889 -56.00 -4.74 52.41
N GLU A 890 -56.38 -3.47 52.24
CA GLU A 890 -57.69 -2.95 52.67
C GLU A 890 -58.86 -3.73 52.03
N GLN A 891 -58.76 -4.05 50.73
CA GLN A 891 -59.72 -4.91 50.03
C GLN A 891 -59.71 -6.35 50.57
N THR A 892 -58.54 -6.82 51.01
CA THR A 892 -58.36 -8.16 51.62
C THR A 892 -59.00 -8.24 53.00
N TYR A 893 -58.83 -7.22 53.83
CA TYR A 893 -59.48 -7.14 55.13
C TYR A 893 -60.99 -6.97 55.00
N THR A 894 -61.46 -6.21 54.00
CA THR A 894 -62.90 -6.14 53.66
C THR A 894 -63.47 -7.52 53.32
N ARG A 895 -62.78 -8.30 52.48
CA ARG A 895 -63.17 -9.68 52.14
C ARG A 895 -63.17 -10.62 53.36
N PHE A 896 -62.22 -10.45 54.27
CA PHE A 896 -62.17 -11.18 55.54
C PHE A 896 -63.40 -10.90 56.42
N LEU A 897 -63.81 -9.65 56.57
CA LEU A 897 -65.01 -9.27 57.34
C LEU A 897 -66.30 -9.83 56.71
N ASP A 898 -66.42 -9.80 55.38
CA ASP A 898 -67.54 -10.43 54.66
C ASP A 898 -67.58 -11.95 54.89
N LEU A 899 -66.42 -12.61 54.94
CA LEU A 899 -66.33 -14.05 55.25
C LEU A 899 -66.73 -14.35 56.69
N GLN A 900 -66.22 -13.62 57.69
CA GLN A 900 -66.65 -13.78 59.09
C GLN A 900 -68.17 -13.62 59.26
N LYS A 901 -68.75 -12.63 58.57
CA LYS A 901 -70.18 -12.37 58.57
C LYS A 901 -70.98 -13.51 57.92
N ALA A 902 -70.49 -14.06 56.81
CA ALA A 902 -71.10 -15.21 56.14
C ALA A 902 -70.99 -16.49 56.99
N GLU A 903 -69.86 -16.73 57.64
CA GLU A 903 -69.62 -17.85 58.57
C GLU A 903 -70.58 -17.77 59.78
N ALA A 904 -70.73 -16.59 60.38
CA ALA A 904 -71.68 -16.36 61.47
C ALA A 904 -73.14 -16.56 61.02
N GLN A 905 -73.53 -16.07 59.84
CA GLN A 905 -74.87 -16.28 59.28
C GLN A 905 -75.14 -17.76 58.95
N ALA A 906 -74.16 -18.48 58.41
CA ALA A 906 -74.26 -19.91 58.17
C ALA A 906 -74.39 -20.71 59.47
N ARG A 907 -73.71 -20.29 60.54
CA ARG A 907 -73.81 -20.87 61.87
C ARG A 907 -75.20 -20.65 62.49
N GLU A 908 -75.75 -19.44 62.38
CA GLU A 908 -77.10 -19.14 62.87
C GLU A 908 -78.17 -19.94 62.09
N ALA A 909 -78.01 -20.05 60.77
CA ALA A 909 -78.92 -20.86 59.93
C ALA A 909 -78.88 -22.36 60.27
N GLN A 910 -77.75 -22.89 60.76
CA GLN A 910 -77.67 -24.25 61.31
C GLN A 910 -78.47 -24.38 62.60
N ILE A 911 -78.44 -23.36 63.47
CA ILE A 911 -79.17 -23.34 64.75
C ILE A 911 -80.69 -23.30 64.50
N GLU A 912 -81.17 -22.41 63.64
CA GLU A 912 -82.61 -22.37 63.28
C GLU A 912 -83.08 -23.65 62.56
N LEU A 913 -82.26 -24.25 61.67
CA LEU A 913 -82.59 -25.55 61.05
C LEU A 913 -82.68 -26.68 62.09
N ALA A 914 -81.83 -26.64 63.12
CA ALA A 914 -81.89 -27.58 64.24
C ALA A 914 -83.16 -27.37 65.09
N LEU A 915 -83.50 -26.12 65.42
CA LEU A 915 -84.72 -25.78 66.16
C LEU A 915 -85.99 -26.19 65.39
N GLU A 916 -86.06 -25.94 64.09
CA GLU A 916 -87.20 -26.38 63.25
C GLU A 916 -87.33 -27.91 63.16
N ARG A 917 -86.22 -28.67 63.15
CA ARG A 917 -86.28 -30.15 63.24
C ARG A 917 -86.89 -30.62 64.57
N VAL A 918 -86.57 -29.96 65.69
CA VAL A 918 -87.19 -30.24 67.00
C VAL A 918 -88.67 -29.86 67.00
N ARG A 919 -89.04 -28.66 66.52
CA ARG A 919 -90.44 -28.21 66.37
C ARG A 919 -91.24 -29.21 65.53
N ALA A 920 -90.71 -29.62 64.39
CA ALA A 920 -91.36 -30.56 63.47
C ALA A 920 -91.62 -31.95 64.11
N ARG A 921 -90.64 -32.57 64.80
CA ARG A 921 -90.91 -33.85 65.48
C ARG A 921 -91.92 -33.68 66.62
N THR A 922 -91.88 -32.56 67.33
CA THR A 922 -92.82 -32.25 68.43
C THR A 922 -94.25 -32.09 67.90
N MET A 923 -94.46 -31.31 66.84
CA MET A 923 -95.77 -31.12 66.21
C MET A 923 -96.33 -32.39 65.57
N ALA A 924 -95.48 -33.33 65.14
CA ALA A 924 -95.91 -34.60 64.57
C ALA A 924 -96.51 -35.59 65.59
N MET A 925 -96.31 -35.38 66.90
CA MET A 925 -96.74 -36.30 67.95
C MET A 925 -98.26 -36.57 67.92
N GLN A 926 -98.67 -37.83 67.85
CA GLN A 926 -100.07 -38.25 67.97
C GLN A 926 -100.42 -38.78 69.37
N LYS A 927 -99.40 -39.16 70.16
CA LYS A 927 -99.55 -39.68 71.53
C LYS A 927 -98.47 -39.12 72.45
N SER A 928 -98.70 -39.23 73.77
CA SER A 928 -97.76 -38.75 74.78
C SER A 928 -96.50 -39.62 74.93
N ASP A 929 -96.53 -40.90 74.55
CA ASP A 929 -95.35 -41.79 74.57
C ASP A 929 -94.32 -41.45 73.50
N GLU A 930 -94.71 -40.72 72.44
CA GLU A 930 -93.80 -40.21 71.40
C GLU A 930 -92.88 -39.08 71.88
N LEU A 931 -93.10 -38.52 73.07
CA LEU A 931 -92.23 -37.47 73.64
C LEU A 931 -90.78 -37.96 73.84
N GLN A 932 -90.59 -39.27 73.95
CA GLN A 932 -89.27 -39.91 73.99
C GLN A 932 -88.46 -39.68 72.71
N GLU A 933 -89.13 -39.62 71.54
CA GLU A 933 -88.46 -39.32 70.27
C GLU A 933 -88.08 -37.85 70.14
N VAL A 934 -88.83 -36.93 70.77
CA VAL A 934 -88.47 -35.52 70.85
C VAL A 934 -87.20 -35.34 71.69
N ALA A 935 -87.11 -36.01 72.85
CA ALA A 935 -85.90 -36.01 73.68
C ALA A 935 -84.66 -36.52 72.92
N ASN A 936 -84.81 -37.61 72.16
CA ASN A 936 -83.76 -38.13 71.27
C ASN A 936 -83.39 -37.12 70.16
N THR A 937 -84.39 -36.53 69.49
CA THR A 937 -84.20 -35.53 68.41
C THR A 937 -83.42 -34.32 68.89
N ILE A 938 -83.71 -33.82 70.10
CA ILE A 938 -83.02 -32.68 70.73
C ILE A 938 -81.55 -33.00 70.95
N TYR A 939 -81.23 -34.17 71.50
CA TYR A 939 -79.85 -34.62 71.71
C TYR A 939 -79.06 -34.69 70.39
N GLU A 940 -79.63 -35.30 69.35
CA GLU A 940 -79.02 -35.36 68.01
C GLU A 940 -78.73 -33.96 67.45
N ARG A 941 -79.68 -33.02 67.57
CA ARG A 941 -79.54 -31.65 67.06
C ARG A 941 -78.43 -30.89 67.78
N PHE A 942 -78.31 -31.02 69.10
CA PHE A 942 -77.22 -30.39 69.84
C PHE A 942 -75.85 -30.99 69.48
N HIS A 943 -75.77 -32.30 69.25
CA HIS A 943 -74.53 -32.95 68.79
C HIS A 943 -74.18 -32.53 67.34
N GLU A 944 -75.15 -32.38 66.43
CA GLU A 944 -74.92 -31.80 65.09
C GLU A 944 -74.35 -30.38 65.18
N LEU A 945 -74.83 -29.58 66.14
CA LEU A 945 -74.32 -28.25 66.44
C LEU A 945 -72.97 -28.23 67.17
N LYS A 946 -72.38 -29.38 67.52
CA LYS A 946 -71.16 -29.53 68.33
C LYS A 946 -71.28 -28.94 69.76
N VAL A 947 -72.45 -29.06 70.38
CA VAL A 947 -72.64 -28.72 71.81
C VAL A 947 -72.41 -29.97 72.65
N GLU A 948 -71.42 -29.92 73.54
CA GLU A 948 -71.05 -31.03 74.42
C GLU A 948 -72.13 -31.30 75.48
N MET A 949 -72.76 -32.47 75.42
CA MET A 949 -73.67 -32.99 76.45
C MET A 949 -73.77 -34.52 76.43
N ASP A 950 -74.06 -35.12 77.57
CA ASP A 950 -74.22 -36.57 77.72
C ASP A 950 -75.69 -37.00 77.56
N LEU A 951 -76.63 -36.19 78.03
CA LEU A 951 -78.08 -36.48 77.96
C LEU A 951 -78.92 -35.20 77.74
N ALA A 952 -80.01 -35.36 76.98
CA ALA A 952 -81.13 -34.41 76.94
C ALA A 952 -82.37 -35.04 77.59
N ASN A 953 -82.92 -34.37 78.60
CA ASN A 953 -84.04 -34.86 79.40
C ASN A 953 -85.26 -33.94 79.25
N LEU A 954 -86.42 -34.50 78.89
CA LEU A 954 -87.71 -33.81 79.07
C LEU A 954 -88.37 -34.33 80.35
N VAL A 955 -89.15 -33.49 81.05
CA VAL A 955 -89.85 -33.87 82.29
C VAL A 955 -91.33 -33.53 82.19
N THR A 956 -92.21 -34.48 82.54
CA THR A 956 -93.67 -34.27 82.57
C THR A 956 -94.29 -34.72 83.89
N PHE A 957 -95.26 -33.94 84.39
CA PHE A 957 -95.96 -34.21 85.65
C PHE A 957 -97.00 -35.34 85.51
N ILE A 958 -97.20 -36.11 86.58
CA ILE A 958 -98.26 -37.14 86.66
C ILE A 958 -99.46 -36.56 87.41
N GLU A 959 -100.58 -36.36 86.70
CA GLU A 959 -101.80 -35.76 87.24
C GLU A 959 -102.33 -36.55 88.45
N GLY A 960 -102.62 -35.84 89.55
CA GLY A 960 -103.02 -36.44 90.83
C GLY A 960 -101.88 -37.04 91.69
N SER A 961 -100.62 -36.95 91.24
CA SER A 961 -99.45 -37.36 92.02
C SER A 961 -98.44 -36.20 92.18
N LYS A 962 -97.48 -36.36 93.10
CA LYS A 962 -96.23 -35.56 93.08
C LYS A 962 -95.17 -36.16 92.14
N ASP A 963 -95.34 -37.41 91.72
CA ASP A 963 -94.41 -38.11 90.82
C ASP A 963 -94.34 -37.45 89.43
N TYR A 964 -93.21 -37.65 88.76
CA TYR A 964 -92.97 -37.15 87.40
C TYR A 964 -92.36 -38.23 86.50
N HIS A 965 -92.55 -38.09 85.19
CA HIS A 965 -91.87 -38.87 84.16
C HIS A 965 -90.65 -38.09 83.67
N VAL A 966 -89.49 -38.76 83.63
CA VAL A 966 -88.29 -38.27 82.93
C VAL A 966 -88.13 -39.03 81.62
N TRP A 967 -88.00 -38.29 80.53
CA TRP A 967 -87.85 -38.75 79.16
C TRP A 967 -86.41 -38.46 78.75
N ALA A 968 -85.50 -39.38 79.08
CA ALA A 968 -84.07 -39.20 78.85
C ALA A 968 -83.67 -39.71 77.47
N SER A 969 -82.84 -38.95 76.75
CA SER A 969 -82.31 -39.33 75.44
C SER A 969 -81.64 -40.71 75.48
N GLY A 970 -81.97 -41.58 74.51
CA GLY A 970 -81.45 -42.95 74.43
C GLY A 970 -82.30 -44.00 75.17
N LEU A 971 -83.34 -43.61 75.91
CA LEU A 971 -84.34 -44.55 76.43
C LEU A 971 -85.47 -44.80 75.42
N SER A 972 -86.19 -45.91 75.60
CA SER A 972 -87.33 -46.30 74.74
C SER A 972 -88.71 -46.02 75.36
N LYS A 973 -88.76 -45.42 76.55
CA LYS A 973 -89.97 -45.13 77.35
C LYS A 973 -89.58 -44.25 78.55
N PRO A 974 -90.52 -43.45 79.09
CA PRO A 974 -90.26 -42.62 80.25
C PRO A 974 -89.96 -43.44 81.51
N VAL A 975 -89.09 -42.89 82.37
CA VAL A 975 -88.89 -43.38 83.73
C VAL A 975 -89.81 -42.60 84.67
N ARG A 976 -90.75 -43.27 85.33
CA ARG A 976 -91.51 -42.66 86.45
C ARG A 976 -90.61 -42.56 87.68
N ILE A 977 -90.31 -41.34 88.07
CA ILE A 977 -89.59 -41.02 89.30
C ILE A 977 -90.63 -40.74 90.39
N ALA A 978 -90.59 -41.52 91.48
CA ALA A 978 -91.41 -41.27 92.65
C ALA A 978 -90.92 -40.03 93.40
N TYR A 979 -91.81 -39.13 93.81
CA TYR A 979 -91.41 -37.91 94.54
C TYR A 979 -90.81 -38.29 95.89
N ASN A 980 -89.55 -37.94 96.09
CA ASN A 980 -88.79 -38.16 97.32
C ASN A 980 -87.65 -37.14 97.37
N ASP A 981 -87.11 -36.91 98.57
CA ASP A 981 -85.97 -36.02 98.79
C ASP A 981 -84.69 -36.78 99.17
N PHE A 982 -84.57 -38.06 98.80
CA PHE A 982 -83.48 -38.92 99.26
C PHE A 982 -82.13 -38.53 98.64
N THR A 983 -82.06 -38.38 97.31
CA THR A 983 -80.82 -37.99 96.61
C THR A 983 -80.74 -36.48 96.40
N GLN A 984 -79.51 -35.95 96.25
CA GLN A 984 -79.30 -34.55 95.87
C GLN A 984 -79.90 -34.25 94.49
N VAL A 985 -79.82 -35.20 93.55
CA VAL A 985 -80.44 -35.09 92.22
C VAL A 985 -81.95 -34.89 92.35
N GLN A 986 -82.63 -35.74 93.14
CA GLN A 986 -84.06 -35.60 93.40
C GLN A 986 -84.40 -34.26 94.05
N ARG A 987 -83.66 -33.81 95.07
CA ARG A 987 -83.92 -32.52 95.73
C ARG A 987 -83.79 -31.34 94.77
N ILE A 988 -82.82 -31.36 93.86
CA ILE A 988 -82.66 -30.33 92.83
C ILE A 988 -83.80 -30.39 91.80
N TYR A 989 -84.18 -31.58 91.32
CA TYR A 989 -85.34 -31.75 90.45
C TYR A 989 -86.63 -31.24 91.13
N ASN A 990 -86.88 -31.59 92.39
CA ASN A 990 -88.07 -31.18 93.14
C ASN A 990 -88.13 -29.66 93.30
N ASP A 991 -87.02 -29.00 93.68
CA ASP A 991 -86.92 -27.54 93.81
C ASP A 991 -87.18 -26.82 92.47
N LEU A 992 -86.62 -27.32 91.36
CA LEU A 992 -86.80 -26.71 90.04
C LEU A 992 -88.21 -26.95 89.47
N LEU A 993 -88.84 -28.08 89.80
CA LEU A 993 -90.25 -28.36 89.48
C LEU A 993 -91.21 -27.51 90.32
N GLU A 994 -90.93 -27.28 91.60
CA GLU A 994 -91.71 -26.39 92.47
C GLU A 994 -91.58 -24.91 92.06
N ARG A 995 -90.38 -24.48 91.61
CA ARG A 995 -90.14 -23.15 91.02
C ARG A 995 -90.65 -22.97 89.60
N ARG A 996 -91.13 -24.04 88.94
CA ARG A 996 -91.58 -24.07 87.53
C ARG A 996 -90.55 -23.50 86.54
N VAL A 997 -89.28 -23.85 86.69
CA VAL A 997 -88.22 -23.43 85.75
C VAL A 997 -88.40 -24.18 84.42
N GLU A 998 -88.56 -23.45 83.31
CA GLU A 998 -88.90 -24.01 82.00
C GLU A 998 -87.78 -24.88 81.40
N SER A 999 -86.52 -24.43 81.53
CA SER A 999 -85.34 -25.21 81.16
C SER A 999 -84.11 -24.80 81.98
N PHE A 1000 -83.17 -25.74 82.16
CA PHE A 1000 -81.90 -25.51 82.86
C PHE A 1000 -80.86 -26.56 82.48
N ILE A 1001 -79.60 -26.30 82.85
CA ILE A 1001 -78.46 -27.21 82.64
C ILE A 1001 -77.91 -27.61 84.01
N ILE A 1002 -77.64 -28.90 84.24
CA ILE A 1002 -76.84 -29.37 85.38
C ILE A 1002 -75.62 -30.13 84.86
N ARG A 1003 -74.47 -29.88 85.50
CA ARG A 1003 -73.32 -30.78 85.50
C ARG A 1003 -73.21 -31.38 86.90
N PHE A 1004 -73.26 -32.70 87.01
CA PHE A 1004 -73.15 -33.39 88.31
C PHE A 1004 -71.67 -33.70 88.61
N PRO A 1005 -71.04 -33.13 89.66
CA PRO A 1005 -69.59 -33.26 89.84
C PRO A 1005 -69.13 -34.58 90.48
N GLU A 1006 -70.03 -35.38 91.08
CA GLU A 1006 -69.63 -36.51 91.92
C GLU A 1006 -69.85 -37.87 91.25
N LYS A 1007 -68.71 -38.53 90.93
CA LYS A 1007 -68.53 -39.95 90.57
C LYS A 1007 -68.98 -40.43 89.19
N CYS A 1008 -69.75 -39.64 88.46
CA CYS A 1008 -69.74 -39.63 86.99
C CYS A 1008 -69.88 -38.18 86.54
N GLU A 1009 -68.93 -37.68 85.75
CA GLU A 1009 -69.11 -36.39 85.06
C GLU A 1009 -70.16 -36.60 83.97
N MET A 1010 -71.43 -36.32 84.32
CA MET A 1010 -72.54 -36.25 83.37
C MET A 1010 -73.07 -34.82 83.34
N SER A 1011 -73.08 -34.29 82.13
CA SER A 1011 -73.68 -33.02 81.75
C SER A 1011 -75.04 -33.27 81.08
N THR A 1012 -76.08 -32.66 81.63
CA THR A 1012 -77.46 -32.97 81.26
C THR A 1012 -78.28 -31.70 81.15
N ILE A 1013 -78.90 -31.48 79.99
CA ILE A 1013 -79.87 -30.40 79.79
C ILE A 1013 -81.28 -30.95 80.10
N ILE A 1014 -82.04 -30.20 80.89
CA ILE A 1014 -83.36 -30.61 81.36
C ILE A 1014 -84.39 -29.53 80.99
N PHE A 1015 -85.46 -29.95 80.33
CA PHE A 1015 -86.61 -29.11 79.98
C PHE A 1015 -87.86 -29.62 80.72
N CYS A 1016 -88.58 -28.73 81.40
CA CYS A 1016 -89.76 -29.07 82.21
C CYS A 1016 -91.05 -28.66 81.48
N TRP A 1017 -91.81 -29.63 80.98
CA TRP A 1017 -93.00 -29.36 80.18
C TRP A 1017 -94.26 -29.19 81.05
N ASN A 1018 -94.88 -28.02 80.97
CA ASN A 1018 -96.06 -27.65 81.73
C ASN A 1018 -97.29 -27.45 80.82
N LYS A 1019 -98.31 -28.28 81.01
CA LYS A 1019 -99.55 -28.33 80.20
C LYS A 1019 -100.44 -27.07 80.28
N GLN A 1020 -100.09 -26.08 81.11
CA GLN A 1020 -100.78 -24.77 81.17
C GLN A 1020 -100.16 -23.71 80.25
N THR A 1021 -99.00 -23.98 79.64
CA THR A 1021 -98.27 -23.06 78.77
C THR A 1021 -97.66 -23.84 77.61
N SER A 1022 -98.44 -24.02 76.54
CA SER A 1022 -97.99 -24.69 75.31
C SER A 1022 -98.59 -23.99 74.08
N GLY A 1023 -97.92 -22.93 73.65
CA GLY A 1023 -97.94 -22.42 72.28
C GLY A 1023 -96.56 -22.65 71.67
#